data_AF-A0A819ARW0-F1
#
_entry.id   AF-A0A819ARW0-F1
#
_cell.length_a   1.000
_cell.length_b   1.000
_cell.length_c   1.000
_cell.angle_alpha   90.00
_cell.angle_beta   90.00
_cell.angle_gamma   90.00
#
_symmetry.space_group_name_H-M   'P 1'
#
loop_
_entity.id
_entity.type
_entity.pdbx_description
1 polymer ?
#
loop_
_entity_poly.entity_id
_entity_poly.type
_entity_poly.pdbx_seq_one_letter_code
_entity_poly.pdbx_strand_id
1 'polypeptide(L)'
;MISDGDLSAYEAVKHTYVNALIKNLIHSGKFTNHSSMDSKDENINMFLSKLSSEQYENNLVTKEDFDEQEEQYQQSLNQFELQSCTRDQINGMSLIDYFKAYMLHHTNQIIAEIFQKLTYFRLNMSHRYQRSSSVKAVVGVSPEVTIDILHCPFKPEELSHLSLCPSYIRSNQSALQPIKHRETQIKNNLKDIKDKVKRQLTNYCKREPPIARMNQYSELLEGLLRQHYLTPLSYADRMRAQREFQLVKSIRRKAQRAKLIIRVCDKGGGLHIGNKIDYERKAAKYRDDTKPYQELSYNPLMEIFTNVTNAINVLKNDKQLNLKNYNRLMPKRDDVRLSYMYFNPKPHKAGTPLRPIMNTIKAVTRPISDFLDELIRPIFDQYNKDNTIIDGVNLIKRLEQYATDGHLKESTQFCTFDINNLYTMLPQDESIRILGDFLRHYVGERIQGISITTIQKLAEIVLKENAFVYDHKFYKQIIGGAMGSPFTLTLANIFMWHWEKRWVRRQKSKNEIYGRYIDDVFFTSNEPIEVVQQLLKDANGWHPNIKLESNIGSSVPFLDILLTNNNGVLHTSVYHKPSAEPYVVPFISDHPRYIFQNIIQTALVRAIRYSSTFEAFNHERRAIRLMLLFNGYPTTYIDKQFRKIFGNYITSNSILPLINNEHKFFQLRKEHMKQPTAQHSQVEARIALFEQNNIDNIVEDIIPMESTTTNKRKTNNVPDKVIIHYTHEKRFTTMKKDMHTIFEKSFEGYGLEAVRLIVGHRNSPNSERELIHKRPPLKYLTLKQ
;
A
#
# COMPACT_ATOMS: atom_id res chain seq x y z
N MET A 1 -20.22 17.23 22.57
CA MET A 1 -20.38 18.68 22.32
C MET A 1 -19.04 19.21 21.85
N ILE A 2 -19.02 19.96 20.75
CA ILE A 2 -17.83 20.58 20.17
C ILE A 2 -18.01 22.09 20.39
N SER A 3 -16.98 22.80 20.84
CA SER A 3 -17.05 24.24 21.14
C SER A 3 -16.94 25.09 19.87
N ASP A 4 -17.70 26.19 19.80
CA ASP A 4 -17.89 27.04 18.62
C ASP A 4 -16.61 27.68 18.04
N GLY A 5 -15.50 27.66 18.79
CA GLY A 5 -14.20 28.17 18.34
C GLY A 5 -13.60 27.44 17.12
N ASP A 6 -13.85 26.13 16.95
CA ASP A 6 -13.35 25.39 15.78
C ASP A 6 -14.23 25.62 14.52
N LEU A 7 -15.48 26.03 14.70
CA LEU A 7 -16.38 26.33 13.59
C LEU A 7 -15.98 27.63 12.89
N SER A 8 -15.50 28.64 13.63
CA SER A 8 -15.12 29.94 13.06
C SER A 8 -13.90 29.87 12.13
N ALA A 9 -12.90 29.02 12.43
CA ALA A 9 -11.74 28.81 11.57
C ALA A 9 -12.10 28.06 10.27
N TYR A 10 -13.05 27.11 10.35
CA TYR A 10 -13.59 26.41 9.19
C TYR A 10 -14.47 27.35 8.33
N GLU A 11 -15.35 28.14 8.95
CA GLU A 11 -16.14 29.19 8.30
C GLU A 11 -15.25 30.27 7.68
N ALA A 12 -14.14 30.66 8.30
CA ALA A 12 -13.21 31.64 7.73
C ALA A 12 -12.57 31.13 6.42
N VAL A 13 -12.03 29.90 6.41
CA VAL A 13 -11.46 29.29 5.20
C VAL A 13 -12.54 29.08 4.12
N LYS A 14 -13.76 28.72 4.52
CA LYS A 14 -14.94 28.61 3.65
C LYS A 14 -15.33 29.98 3.06
N HIS A 15 -15.33 31.06 3.84
CA HIS A 15 -15.56 32.43 3.38
C HIS A 15 -14.49 32.91 2.41
N THR A 16 -13.21 32.68 2.69
CA THR A 16 -12.12 33.05 1.76
C THR A 16 -12.25 32.27 0.43
N TYR A 17 -12.60 30.98 0.49
CA TYR A 17 -12.80 30.15 -0.70
C TYR A 17 -14.05 30.55 -1.51
N VAL A 18 -15.14 30.91 -0.84
CA VAL A 18 -16.38 31.42 -1.47
C VAL A 18 -16.15 32.79 -2.10
N ASN A 19 -15.46 33.72 -1.42
CA ASN A 19 -15.15 35.05 -1.96
C ASN A 19 -14.18 34.97 -3.15
N ALA A 20 -13.22 34.05 -3.15
CA ALA A 20 -12.37 33.77 -4.30
C ALA A 20 -13.17 33.15 -5.48
N LEU A 21 -14.20 32.34 -5.20
CA LEU A 21 -15.10 31.80 -6.22
C LEU A 21 -15.98 32.90 -6.83
N ILE A 22 -16.48 33.84 -6.01
CA ILE A 22 -17.30 34.99 -6.44
C ILE A 22 -16.47 35.94 -7.31
N LYS A 23 -15.24 36.30 -6.93
CA LYS A 23 -14.33 37.10 -7.78
C LYS A 23 -14.04 36.43 -9.14
N ASN A 24 -13.89 35.10 -9.17
CA ASN A 24 -13.69 34.36 -10.43
C ASN A 24 -14.97 34.25 -11.28
N LEU A 25 -16.16 34.22 -10.69
CA LEU A 25 -17.43 34.30 -11.42
C LEU A 25 -17.58 35.65 -12.13
N ILE A 26 -17.22 36.75 -11.46
CA ILE A 26 -17.23 38.11 -12.02
C ILE A 26 -16.24 38.23 -13.18
N HIS A 27 -15.00 37.73 -13.03
CA HIS A 27 -13.97 37.76 -14.09
C HIS A 27 -14.22 36.79 -15.26
N SER A 28 -15.27 35.95 -15.22
CA SER A 28 -15.55 34.95 -16.25
C SER A 28 -16.48 35.44 -17.38
N GLY A 29 -16.83 36.73 -17.41
CA GLY A 29 -17.59 37.34 -18.50
C GLY A 29 -19.06 36.92 -18.59
N LYS A 30 -19.68 36.49 -17.47
CA LYS A 30 -21.09 36.07 -17.42
C LYS A 30 -22.08 37.17 -17.03
N PHE A 31 -21.62 38.39 -16.80
CA PHE A 31 -22.44 39.57 -17.03
C PHE A 31 -22.03 40.14 -18.39
N THR A 32 -22.89 39.98 -19.38
CA THR A 32 -22.72 40.56 -20.70
C THR A 32 -22.91 42.06 -20.64
N ASN A 33 -22.02 42.81 -21.30
CA ASN A 33 -22.31 44.19 -21.70
C ASN A 33 -23.58 44.19 -22.55
N HIS A 34 -24.70 44.65 -22.00
CA HIS A 34 -25.67 45.37 -22.81
C HIS A 34 -25.24 46.83 -22.83
N SER A 35 -24.70 47.24 -23.97
CA SER A 35 -24.30 48.60 -24.28
C SER A 35 -25.53 49.50 -24.46
N SER A 36 -26.09 49.98 -23.35
CA SER A 36 -27.04 51.10 -23.33
C SER A 36 -27.23 51.68 -21.93
N MET A 37 -26.27 52.45 -21.43
CA MET A 37 -26.54 53.60 -20.57
C MET A 37 -25.42 54.63 -20.70
N ASP A 38 -25.78 55.82 -21.18
CA ASP A 38 -24.98 57.03 -21.00
C ASP A 38 -24.88 57.35 -19.50
N SER A 39 -23.67 57.43 -18.96
CA SER A 39 -23.41 58.26 -17.79
C SER A 39 -21.95 58.70 -17.77
N LYS A 40 -21.75 60.01 -17.57
CA LYS A 40 -20.45 60.68 -17.51
C LYS A 40 -19.77 60.32 -16.18
N ASP A 41 -18.53 59.84 -16.20
CA ASP A 41 -17.72 59.74 -14.98
C ASP A 41 -16.23 59.93 -15.28
N GLU A 42 -15.72 61.14 -15.01
CA GLU A 42 -14.36 61.56 -15.36
C GLU A 42 -13.26 60.87 -14.51
N ASN A 43 -13.66 60.23 -13.40
CA ASN A 43 -12.75 59.60 -12.45
C ASN A 43 -11.91 58.45 -13.05
N ILE A 44 -12.44 57.76 -14.07
CA ILE A 44 -11.74 56.63 -14.72
C ILE A 44 -10.52 57.13 -15.53
N ASN A 45 -10.62 58.28 -16.18
CA ASN A 45 -9.52 58.84 -16.98
C ASN A 45 -8.40 59.41 -16.09
N MET A 46 -8.73 59.90 -14.90
CA MET A 46 -7.76 60.42 -13.94
C MET A 46 -6.84 59.31 -13.35
N PHE A 47 -7.30 58.06 -13.33
CA PHE A 47 -6.50 56.93 -12.86
C PHE A 47 -5.35 56.58 -13.82
N LEU A 48 -5.56 56.81 -15.13
CA LEU A 48 -4.59 56.45 -16.18
C LEU A 48 -3.35 57.36 -16.24
N SER A 49 -3.41 58.58 -15.69
CA SER A 49 -2.29 59.55 -15.78
C SER A 49 -1.26 59.41 -14.65
N LYS A 50 -1.63 58.86 -13.49
CA LYS A 50 -0.77 58.81 -12.29
C LYS A 50 0.30 57.70 -12.29
N LEU A 51 0.31 56.82 -13.29
CA LEU A 51 1.28 55.72 -13.43
C LEU A 51 2.66 56.17 -13.97
N SER A 52 3.01 57.46 -13.89
CA SER A 52 4.05 58.09 -14.72
C SER A 52 5.34 58.54 -14.02
N SER A 53 5.52 58.36 -12.69
CA SER A 53 6.74 58.82 -11.99
C SER A 53 7.13 58.07 -10.69
N GLU A 54 8.23 57.29 -10.75
CA GLU A 54 9.41 57.22 -9.83
C GLU A 54 9.26 56.92 -8.30
N GLN A 55 10.25 56.45 -7.50
CA GLN A 55 11.55 55.72 -7.62
C GLN A 55 11.91 55.11 -6.21
N TYR A 56 12.90 54.20 -6.06
CA TYR A 56 13.29 53.60 -4.75
C TYR A 56 14.76 53.09 -4.63
N GLU A 57 15.39 53.22 -3.44
CA GLU A 57 16.65 52.54 -3.02
C GLU A 57 16.72 52.17 -1.51
N ASN A 58 17.71 51.34 -1.16
CA ASN A 58 17.92 50.47 0.03
C ASN A 58 18.02 51.08 1.46
N ASN A 59 17.55 50.34 2.50
CA ASN A 59 18.36 49.81 3.64
C ASN A 59 17.57 49.03 4.73
N LEU A 60 18.28 48.36 5.66
CA LEU A 60 17.78 47.44 6.72
C LEU A 60 17.37 48.15 8.03
N VAL A 61 16.27 47.74 8.68
CA VAL A 61 15.91 48.19 10.05
C VAL A 61 15.17 47.12 10.90
N THR A 62 14.74 47.47 12.13
CA THR A 62 14.56 46.58 13.29
C THR A 62 13.10 46.27 13.67
N LYS A 63 12.83 45.84 14.92
CA LYS A 63 11.54 45.25 15.31
C LYS A 63 10.50 46.27 15.78
N GLU A 64 10.90 47.41 16.33
CA GLU A 64 9.96 48.51 16.62
C GLU A 64 9.54 49.21 15.32
N ASP A 65 10.43 49.24 14.32
CA ASP A 65 10.09 49.57 12.93
C ASP A 65 9.04 48.64 12.33
N PHE A 66 8.85 47.42 12.86
CA PHE A 66 7.90 46.44 12.28
C PHE A 66 6.44 46.78 12.61
N ASP A 67 6.19 47.34 13.79
CA ASP A 67 4.83 47.72 14.22
C ASP A 67 4.43 49.08 13.61
N GLU A 68 5.37 50.03 13.51
CA GLU A 68 5.17 51.29 12.76
C GLU A 68 5.12 51.05 11.24
N GLN A 69 5.89 50.06 10.73
CA GLN A 69 5.71 49.55 9.37
C GLN A 69 4.38 48.84 9.18
N GLU A 70 3.79 48.11 10.14
CA GLU A 70 2.49 47.48 9.90
C GLU A 70 1.38 48.54 9.73
N GLU A 71 1.45 49.66 10.46
CA GLU A 71 0.53 50.79 10.28
C GLU A 71 0.80 51.59 8.99
N GLN A 72 2.07 51.86 8.64
CA GLN A 72 2.42 52.40 7.32
C GLN A 72 2.15 51.43 6.16
N TYR A 73 2.16 50.11 6.38
CA TYR A 73 1.93 49.06 5.38
C TYR A 73 0.43 48.89 5.13
N GLN A 74 -0.44 49.12 6.12
CA GLN A 74 -1.88 49.31 5.87
C GLN A 74 -2.15 50.59 5.05
N GLN A 75 -1.35 51.65 5.23
CA GLN A 75 -1.45 52.86 4.40
C GLN A 75 -0.81 52.65 3.01
N SER A 76 0.22 51.83 2.87
CA SER A 76 0.92 51.54 1.61
C SER A 76 0.28 50.40 0.79
N LEU A 77 -0.50 49.51 1.42
CA LEU A 77 -1.43 48.60 0.75
C LEU A 77 -2.52 49.35 -0.03
N ASN A 78 -2.82 50.59 0.39
CA ASN A 78 -3.66 51.52 -0.37
C ASN A 78 -2.87 52.31 -1.44
N GLN A 79 -1.55 52.12 -1.59
CA GLN A 79 -0.71 53.11 -2.27
C GLN A 79 0.60 52.68 -2.97
N PHE A 80 0.85 51.41 -3.37
CA PHE A 80 1.42 51.05 -4.71
C PHE A 80 1.73 49.55 -4.92
N GLU A 81 1.85 49.17 -6.21
CA GLU A 81 2.32 47.86 -6.68
C GLU A 81 3.85 47.76 -6.83
N LEU A 82 4.37 46.55 -6.61
CA LEU A 82 5.58 45.92 -7.16
C LEU A 82 6.61 46.75 -7.98
N GLN A 83 7.81 46.85 -7.42
CA GLN A 83 9.10 46.79 -8.14
C GLN A 83 9.96 45.66 -7.52
N SER A 84 10.83 44.91 -8.21
CA SER A 84 11.07 44.79 -9.66
C SER A 84 11.72 43.44 -9.99
N CYS A 85 11.40 42.86 -11.15
CA CYS A 85 12.32 41.97 -11.88
C CYS A 85 12.93 42.79 -13.03
N THR A 86 14.22 42.62 -13.30
CA THR A 86 14.96 43.48 -14.24
C THR A 86 14.58 43.24 -15.71
N ARG A 87 14.57 44.34 -16.49
CA ARG A 87 14.03 44.42 -17.86
C ARG A 87 14.58 43.37 -18.85
N ASP A 88 15.85 42.98 -18.73
CA ASP A 88 16.54 42.19 -19.77
C ASP A 88 16.07 40.74 -19.90
N GLN A 89 15.30 40.21 -18.94
CA GLN A 89 14.70 38.87 -19.05
C GLN A 89 13.31 38.86 -19.69
N ILE A 90 12.73 40.02 -20.01
CA ILE A 90 11.35 40.14 -20.54
C ILE A 90 11.33 40.35 -22.07
N ASN A 91 12.47 40.68 -22.68
CA ASN A 91 12.60 40.82 -24.14
C ASN A 91 12.56 39.47 -24.87
N GLY A 92 11.34 38.92 -25.01
CA GLY A 92 11.06 37.68 -25.75
C GLY A 92 9.83 36.91 -25.28
N MET A 93 9.26 37.23 -24.11
CA MET A 93 8.03 36.58 -23.63
C MET A 93 6.79 37.41 -23.99
N SER A 94 5.73 36.74 -24.44
CA SER A 94 4.45 37.43 -24.64
C SER A 94 3.89 37.92 -23.29
N LEU A 95 3.06 38.97 -23.31
CA LEU A 95 2.41 39.50 -22.10
C LEU A 95 1.67 38.40 -21.31
N ILE A 96 1.10 37.44 -22.04
CA ILE A 96 0.42 36.24 -21.51
C ILE A 96 1.40 35.31 -20.79
N ASP A 97 2.62 35.15 -21.28
CA ASP A 97 3.61 34.26 -20.66
C ASP A 97 4.28 34.91 -19.44
N TYR A 98 4.44 36.23 -19.45
CA TYR A 98 4.77 36.99 -18.23
C TYR A 98 3.65 36.84 -17.18
N PHE A 99 2.39 37.01 -17.58
CA PHE A 99 1.24 36.80 -16.68
C PHE A 99 1.17 35.36 -16.14
N LYS A 100 1.47 34.34 -16.97
CA LYS A 100 1.59 32.94 -16.52
C LYS A 100 2.75 32.77 -15.53
N ALA A 101 3.92 33.36 -15.78
CA ALA A 101 5.06 33.26 -14.87
C ALA A 101 4.75 33.93 -13.52
N TYR A 102 4.14 35.12 -13.54
CA TYR A 102 3.68 35.86 -12.37
C TYR A 102 2.62 35.08 -11.58
N MET A 103 1.55 34.63 -12.25
CA MET A 103 0.50 33.80 -11.61
C MET A 103 1.05 32.48 -11.10
N LEU A 104 2.00 31.84 -11.78
CA LEU A 104 2.65 30.61 -11.31
C LEU A 104 3.57 30.88 -10.11
N HIS A 105 4.28 32.01 -10.10
CA HIS A 105 5.12 32.44 -8.97
C HIS A 105 4.28 32.75 -7.73
N HIS A 106 3.25 33.60 -7.84
CA HIS A 106 2.36 33.91 -6.72
C HIS A 106 1.48 32.72 -6.32
N THR A 107 1.03 31.86 -7.24
CA THR A 107 0.34 30.61 -6.84
C THR A 107 1.30 29.68 -6.09
N ASN A 108 2.57 29.59 -6.48
CA ASN A 108 3.57 28.80 -5.74
C ASN A 108 3.97 29.46 -4.41
N GLN A 109 4.01 30.78 -4.30
CA GLN A 109 4.20 31.49 -3.03
C GLN A 109 2.98 31.33 -2.11
N ILE A 110 1.76 31.45 -2.61
CA ILE A 110 0.53 31.22 -1.82
C ILE A 110 0.44 29.74 -1.41
N ILE A 111 0.82 28.79 -2.28
CA ILE A 111 0.95 27.39 -1.89
C ILE A 111 2.05 27.20 -0.84
N ALA A 112 3.20 27.86 -0.98
CA ALA A 112 4.30 27.79 0.00
C ALA A 112 3.90 28.41 1.34
N GLU A 113 3.25 29.57 1.36
CA GLU A 113 2.67 30.22 2.53
C GLU A 113 1.57 29.36 3.15
N ILE A 114 0.67 28.76 2.37
CA ILE A 114 -0.34 27.84 2.89
C ILE A 114 0.36 26.61 3.48
N PHE A 115 1.38 26.04 2.85
CA PHE A 115 2.17 24.95 3.43
C PHE A 115 2.94 25.38 4.68
N GLN A 116 3.46 26.60 4.75
CA GLN A 116 4.24 27.14 5.86
C GLN A 116 3.34 27.52 7.04
N LYS A 117 2.20 28.18 6.78
CA LYS A 117 1.11 28.46 7.73
C LYS A 117 0.42 27.18 8.19
N LEU A 118 0.25 26.16 7.34
CA LEU A 118 -0.22 24.82 7.76
C LEU A 118 0.84 24.05 8.56
N THR A 119 2.13 24.21 8.26
CA THR A 119 3.22 23.59 9.04
C THR A 119 3.36 24.29 10.40
N TYR A 120 3.23 25.61 10.44
CA TYR A 120 3.17 26.43 11.64
C TYR A 120 1.89 26.16 12.45
N PHE A 121 0.75 25.95 11.79
CA PHE A 121 -0.49 25.49 12.43
C PHE A 121 -0.35 24.06 12.98
N ARG A 122 0.30 23.14 12.27
CA ARG A 122 0.64 21.79 12.80
C ARG A 122 1.55 21.87 14.03
N LEU A 123 2.55 22.75 14.02
CA LEU A 123 3.43 23.01 15.16
C LEU A 123 2.68 23.67 16.34
N ASN A 124 1.83 24.67 16.08
CA ASN A 124 1.05 25.36 17.10
C ASN A 124 -0.11 24.54 17.67
N MET A 125 -0.76 23.71 16.86
CA MET A 125 -1.70 22.68 17.35
C MET A 125 -0.95 21.70 18.23
N SER A 126 0.24 21.22 17.81
CA SER A 126 1.09 20.37 18.64
C SER A 126 1.55 21.03 19.95
N HIS A 127 1.74 22.36 19.99
CA HIS A 127 2.05 23.09 21.22
C HIS A 127 0.83 23.37 22.10
N ARG A 128 -0.34 23.70 21.53
CA ARG A 128 -1.58 23.93 22.31
C ARG A 128 -2.11 22.62 22.91
N TYR A 129 -1.96 21.50 22.22
CA TYR A 129 -2.29 20.17 22.74
C TYR A 129 -1.46 19.75 23.98
N GLN A 130 -0.30 20.37 24.23
CA GLN A 130 0.47 20.12 25.47
C GLN A 130 -0.17 20.74 26.72
N ARG A 131 -1.18 21.63 26.57
CA ARG A 131 -1.82 22.35 27.68
C ARG A 131 -3.25 21.89 28.01
N SER A 132 -3.84 20.97 27.24
CA SER A 132 -5.14 20.37 27.59
C SER A 132 -4.98 18.94 28.11
N SER A 133 -5.62 18.64 29.24
CA SER A 133 -5.48 17.37 29.95
C SER A 133 -6.29 16.21 29.35
N SER A 134 -6.94 16.39 28.20
CA SER A 134 -8.04 15.54 27.74
C SER A 134 -7.98 14.97 26.31
N VAL A 135 -6.97 15.27 25.47
CA VAL A 135 -6.90 14.73 24.09
C VAL A 135 -5.52 14.17 23.72
N LYS A 136 -5.43 12.84 23.52
CA LYS A 136 -4.20 12.10 23.19
C LYS A 136 -4.19 11.55 21.74
N ALA A 137 -3.74 12.32 20.75
CA ALA A 137 -3.26 11.87 19.41
C ALA A 137 -3.04 13.08 18.48
N VAL A 138 -2.19 13.10 17.43
CA VAL A 138 -1.04 12.28 17.00
C VAL A 138 -0.18 13.17 16.06
N VAL A 139 1.13 13.24 16.32
CA VAL A 139 2.15 13.07 15.28
C VAL A 139 2.70 11.64 15.49
N GLY A 140 3.41 11.02 14.55
CA GLY A 140 3.90 9.62 14.63
C GLY A 140 4.82 9.21 15.81
N VAL A 141 4.89 10.02 16.87
CA VAL A 141 5.39 9.67 18.21
C VAL A 141 4.24 9.01 18.99
N SER A 142 4.51 7.94 19.75
CA SER A 142 3.46 7.26 20.53
C SER A 142 2.82 8.16 21.59
N PRO A 143 1.48 8.13 21.79
CA PRO A 143 0.82 8.84 22.90
C PRO A 143 1.23 8.37 24.31
N GLU A 144 2.00 7.29 24.42
CA GLU A 144 2.45 6.70 25.70
C GLU A 144 3.98 6.69 25.87
N VAL A 145 4.72 7.12 24.84
CA VAL A 145 6.14 7.45 25.01
C VAL A 145 6.30 8.87 24.53
N THR A 146 6.08 9.77 25.47
CA THR A 146 6.46 11.18 25.39
C THR A 146 7.96 11.26 25.11
N ILE A 147 8.36 11.19 23.84
CA ILE A 147 9.48 11.99 23.37
C ILE A 147 8.95 13.41 23.49
N ASP A 148 9.12 13.95 24.68
CA ASP A 148 8.77 15.31 25.01
C ASP A 148 9.31 16.21 23.91
N ILE A 149 8.43 16.96 23.24
CA ILE A 149 8.80 17.65 22.00
C ILE A 149 9.86 18.72 22.29
N LEU A 150 9.89 19.22 23.53
CA LEU A 150 10.93 20.05 24.15
C LEU A 150 12.31 19.36 24.21
N HIS A 151 12.34 18.03 24.29
CA HIS A 151 13.53 17.16 24.33
C HIS A 151 13.72 16.35 23.03
N CYS A 152 13.01 16.68 21.95
CA CYS A 152 13.17 16.00 20.68
C CYS A 152 14.59 16.20 20.13
N PRO A 153 15.39 15.14 19.89
CA PRO A 153 16.77 15.31 19.44
C PRO A 153 16.87 15.79 17.99
N PHE A 154 15.76 15.81 17.24
CA PHE A 154 15.71 16.14 15.81
C PHE A 154 15.36 17.62 15.57
N LYS A 155 16.07 18.26 14.65
CA LYS A 155 15.79 19.62 14.16
C LYS A 155 14.50 19.63 13.31
N PRO A 156 13.84 20.79 13.12
CA PRO A 156 12.65 20.91 12.26
C PRO A 156 12.82 20.32 10.85
N GLU A 157 13.99 20.50 10.24
CA GLU A 157 14.32 19.92 8.93
C GLU A 157 14.39 18.38 8.94
N GLU A 158 14.93 17.80 10.01
CA GLU A 158 15.00 16.35 10.19
C GLU A 158 13.60 15.75 10.44
N LEU A 159 12.77 16.46 11.22
CA LEU A 159 11.36 16.10 11.44
C LEU A 159 10.53 16.21 10.14
N SER A 160 10.77 17.23 9.33
CA SER A 160 10.17 17.38 7.99
C SER A 160 10.57 16.23 7.06
N HIS A 161 11.85 15.84 7.03
CA HIS A 161 12.32 14.69 6.27
C HIS A 161 11.70 13.35 6.76
N LEU A 162 11.44 13.22 8.07
CA LEU A 162 10.79 12.06 8.65
C LEU A 162 9.28 12.02 8.38
N SER A 163 8.60 13.17 8.33
CA SER A 163 7.14 13.28 8.14
C SER A 163 6.69 13.18 6.68
N LEU A 164 7.48 13.70 5.73
CA LEU A 164 7.17 13.64 4.30
C LEU A 164 7.34 12.24 3.70
N CYS A 165 7.85 11.28 4.48
CA CYS A 165 8.39 10.00 4.01
C CYS A 165 9.48 10.19 2.94
N PRO A 166 10.16 9.12 2.48
CA PRO A 166 11.40 9.26 1.73
C PRO A 166 11.30 10.08 0.44
N SER A 167 12.07 11.15 0.41
CA SER A 167 12.48 11.82 -0.81
C SER A 167 13.19 10.85 -1.77
N TYR A 168 12.85 10.94 -3.06
CA TYR A 168 13.11 9.88 -4.04
C TYR A 168 14.56 9.83 -4.56
N ILE A 169 15.39 10.82 -4.20
CA ILE A 169 16.79 10.90 -4.62
C ILE A 169 17.65 10.24 -3.55
N ARG A 170 18.02 8.98 -3.79
CA ARG A 170 18.84 8.22 -2.84
C ARG A 170 20.17 8.94 -2.58
N SER A 171 20.48 9.17 -1.31
CA SER A 171 21.78 9.64 -0.82
C SER A 171 22.97 8.76 -1.25
N ASN A 172 22.68 7.53 -1.67
CA ASN A 172 23.59 6.49 -2.17
C ASN A 172 23.28 6.16 -3.66
N GLN A 173 23.03 7.15 -4.51
CA GLN A 173 23.00 6.99 -5.98
C GLN A 173 24.42 6.74 -6.52
N SER A 174 24.53 5.89 -7.55
CA SER A 174 25.81 5.52 -8.17
C SER A 174 26.64 6.73 -8.64
N ALA A 175 26.01 7.76 -9.20
CA ALA A 175 26.69 8.99 -9.63
C ALA A 175 27.34 9.78 -8.48
N LEU A 176 26.95 9.54 -7.24
CA LEU A 176 27.57 10.13 -6.04
C LEU A 176 28.75 9.27 -5.52
N GLN A 177 28.90 8.04 -6.03
CA GLN A 177 29.96 7.13 -5.63
C GLN A 177 31.21 7.29 -6.51
N PRO A 178 32.41 6.96 -5.97
CA PRO A 178 33.66 6.96 -6.73
C PRO A 178 33.54 6.12 -8.01
N ILE A 179 34.20 6.55 -9.08
CA ILE A 179 34.16 5.89 -10.40
C ILE A 179 34.48 4.40 -10.28
N LYS A 180 35.50 4.03 -9.48
CA LYS A 180 35.88 2.64 -9.19
C LYS A 180 34.71 1.78 -8.67
N HIS A 181 33.81 2.33 -7.84
CA HIS A 181 32.64 1.60 -7.35
C HIS A 181 31.56 1.45 -8.44
N ARG A 182 31.36 2.48 -9.27
CA ARG A 182 30.45 2.42 -10.42
C ARG A 182 30.91 1.38 -11.43
N GLU A 183 32.21 1.33 -11.75
CA GLU A 183 32.83 0.30 -12.58
C GLU A 183 32.57 -1.12 -12.04
N THR A 184 32.77 -1.34 -10.73
CA THR A 184 32.44 -2.62 -10.09
C THR A 184 30.95 -2.95 -10.19
N GLN A 185 30.06 -1.97 -10.02
CA GLN A 185 28.62 -2.15 -10.15
C GLN A 185 28.20 -2.47 -11.59
N ILE A 186 28.76 -1.79 -12.59
CA ILE A 186 28.55 -2.08 -14.02
C ILE A 186 28.94 -3.53 -14.32
N LYS A 187 30.15 -3.97 -13.94
CA LYS A 187 30.63 -5.35 -14.16
C LYS A 187 29.73 -6.41 -13.50
N ASN A 188 29.31 -6.16 -12.26
CA ASN A 188 28.40 -7.08 -11.54
C ASN A 188 27.01 -7.15 -12.19
N ASN A 189 26.47 -6.01 -12.60
CA ASN A 189 25.17 -5.93 -13.29
C ASN A 189 25.21 -6.60 -14.66
N LEU A 190 26.26 -6.32 -15.45
CA LEU A 190 26.49 -6.93 -16.76
C LEU A 190 26.51 -8.47 -16.65
N LYS A 191 27.25 -9.00 -15.67
CA LYS A 191 27.29 -10.44 -15.38
C LYS A 191 25.92 -11.00 -15.01
N ASP A 192 25.20 -10.38 -14.07
CA ASP A 192 23.86 -10.82 -13.65
C ASP A 192 22.85 -10.84 -14.81
N ILE A 193 22.87 -9.83 -15.69
CA ILE A 193 22.03 -9.81 -16.89
C ILE A 193 22.46 -10.89 -17.87
N LYS A 194 23.75 -10.99 -18.22
CA LYS A 194 24.29 -11.98 -19.16
C LYS A 194 23.94 -13.41 -18.72
N ASP A 195 24.12 -13.72 -17.44
CA ASP A 195 23.81 -15.02 -16.85
C ASP A 195 22.30 -15.32 -16.83
N LYS A 196 21.43 -14.31 -16.69
CA LYS A 196 19.97 -14.47 -16.80
C LYS A 196 19.51 -14.64 -18.24
N VAL A 197 20.03 -13.84 -19.17
CA VAL A 197 19.74 -13.93 -20.62
C VAL A 197 20.16 -15.31 -21.13
N LYS A 198 21.40 -15.73 -20.86
CA LYS A 198 21.89 -17.05 -21.27
C LYS A 198 20.98 -18.16 -20.75
N ARG A 199 20.68 -18.20 -19.44
CA ARG A 199 19.80 -19.22 -18.86
C ARG A 199 18.41 -19.26 -19.48
N GLN A 200 17.76 -18.10 -19.67
CA GLN A 200 16.41 -18.08 -20.24
C GLN A 200 16.40 -18.46 -21.72
N LEU A 201 17.38 -18.00 -22.51
CA LEU A 201 17.51 -18.42 -23.91
C LEU A 201 17.83 -19.91 -24.04
N THR A 202 18.71 -20.46 -23.19
CA THR A 202 18.98 -21.91 -23.16
C THR A 202 17.72 -22.71 -22.81
N ASN A 203 16.91 -22.24 -21.85
CA ASN A 203 15.64 -22.89 -21.49
C ASN A 203 14.62 -22.82 -22.64
N TYR A 204 14.53 -21.68 -23.33
CA TYR A 204 13.56 -21.44 -24.40
C TYR A 204 13.94 -22.18 -25.70
N CYS A 205 15.17 -21.97 -26.18
CA CYS A 205 15.67 -22.59 -27.42
C CYS A 205 16.07 -24.06 -27.27
N LYS A 206 16.09 -24.60 -26.03
CA LYS A 206 16.65 -25.93 -25.67
C LYS A 206 18.11 -26.16 -26.10
N ARG A 207 18.84 -25.09 -26.44
CA ARG A 207 20.25 -25.08 -26.86
C ARG A 207 20.91 -23.78 -26.40
N GLU A 208 22.22 -23.76 -26.22
CA GLU A 208 22.90 -22.50 -25.86
C GLU A 208 22.79 -21.44 -26.97
N PRO A 209 22.62 -20.15 -26.63
CA PRO A 209 22.66 -19.06 -27.61
C PRO A 209 24.09 -18.87 -28.16
N PRO A 210 24.26 -18.43 -29.43
CA PRO A 210 25.57 -18.28 -30.04
C PRO A 210 26.48 -17.33 -29.27
N ILE A 211 27.74 -17.75 -29.04
CA ILE A 211 28.73 -16.98 -28.27
C ILE A 211 28.93 -15.58 -28.86
N ALA A 212 29.02 -15.46 -30.19
CA ALA A 212 29.18 -14.18 -30.89
C ALA A 212 28.01 -13.21 -30.60
N ARG A 213 26.76 -13.67 -30.64
CA ARG A 213 25.57 -12.85 -30.33
C ARG A 213 25.48 -12.50 -28.84
N MET A 214 25.82 -13.44 -27.96
CA MET A 214 25.93 -13.17 -26.52
C MET A 214 27.02 -12.13 -26.19
N ASN A 215 28.12 -12.09 -26.96
CA ASN A 215 29.17 -11.08 -26.80
C ASN A 215 28.74 -9.72 -27.35
N GLN A 216 28.18 -9.66 -28.57
CA GLN A 216 27.57 -8.46 -29.13
C GLN A 216 26.54 -7.83 -28.17
N TYR A 217 25.66 -8.66 -27.58
CA TYR A 217 24.71 -8.22 -26.55
C TYR A 217 25.41 -7.68 -25.30
N SER A 218 26.50 -8.32 -24.86
CA SER A 218 27.26 -7.90 -23.68
C SER A 218 27.93 -6.54 -23.89
N GLU A 219 28.54 -6.31 -25.04
CA GLU A 219 29.26 -5.08 -25.37
C GLU A 219 28.31 -3.88 -25.47
N LEU A 220 27.22 -4.03 -26.21
CA LEU A 220 26.18 -2.99 -26.33
C LEU A 220 25.56 -2.66 -24.96
N LEU A 221 25.28 -3.70 -24.15
CA LEU A 221 24.74 -3.54 -22.81
C LEU A 221 25.76 -2.89 -21.84
N GLU A 222 27.05 -3.22 -21.94
CA GLU A 222 28.08 -2.56 -21.16
C GLU A 222 28.19 -1.08 -21.53
N GLY A 223 28.14 -0.74 -22.82
CA GLY A 223 28.08 0.64 -23.30
C GLY A 223 26.90 1.43 -22.72
N LEU A 224 25.69 0.86 -22.76
CA LEU A 224 24.49 1.46 -22.17
C LEU A 224 24.61 1.64 -20.65
N LEU A 225 25.12 0.63 -19.94
CA LEU A 225 25.37 0.72 -18.50
C LEU A 225 26.41 1.80 -18.18
N ARG A 226 27.52 1.87 -18.94
CA ARG A 226 28.54 2.90 -18.79
C ARG A 226 27.96 4.30 -18.98
N GLN A 227 27.23 4.53 -20.07
CA GLN A 227 26.53 5.79 -20.33
C GLN A 227 25.71 6.22 -19.10
N HIS A 228 24.78 5.38 -18.67
CA HIS A 228 23.88 5.70 -17.55
C HIS A 228 24.61 5.87 -16.19
N TYR A 229 25.49 4.95 -15.81
CA TYR A 229 26.17 4.98 -14.51
C TYR A 229 27.25 6.08 -14.44
N LEU A 230 27.87 6.45 -15.56
CA LEU A 230 28.89 7.51 -15.60
C LEU A 230 28.30 8.91 -15.78
N THR A 231 27.12 9.07 -16.41
CA THR A 231 26.43 10.37 -16.50
C THR A 231 26.26 11.02 -15.11
N PRO A 232 26.79 12.25 -14.91
CA PRO A 232 26.65 12.96 -13.67
C PRO A 232 25.21 13.42 -13.44
N LEU A 233 24.85 13.61 -12.18
CA LEU A 233 23.58 14.22 -11.80
C LEU A 233 23.59 15.73 -12.09
N SER A 234 22.40 16.32 -12.23
CA SER A 234 22.26 17.78 -12.27
C SER A 234 22.86 18.40 -10.99
N TYR A 235 23.23 19.68 -11.03
CA TYR A 235 23.75 20.36 -9.84
C TYR A 235 22.71 20.34 -8.70
N ALA A 236 21.44 20.63 -9.01
CA ALA A 236 20.33 20.58 -8.06
C ALA A 236 20.17 19.18 -7.42
N ASP A 237 20.22 18.11 -8.21
CA ASP A 237 20.09 16.74 -7.70
C ASP A 237 21.30 16.33 -6.84
N ARG A 238 22.52 16.78 -7.18
CA ARG A 238 23.72 16.56 -6.36
C ARG A 238 23.59 17.24 -4.99
N MET A 239 23.26 18.53 -4.98
CA MET A 239 23.10 19.30 -3.75
C MET A 239 21.98 18.71 -2.87
N ARG A 240 20.86 18.35 -3.48
CA ARG A 240 19.75 17.66 -2.80
C ARG A 240 20.18 16.32 -2.20
N ALA A 241 20.83 15.45 -2.97
CA ALA A 241 21.23 14.14 -2.48
C ALA A 241 22.29 14.21 -1.37
N GLN A 242 23.20 15.19 -1.43
CA GLN A 242 24.17 15.46 -0.37
C GLN A 242 23.47 15.96 0.91
N ARG A 243 22.52 16.89 0.79
CA ARG A 243 21.70 17.37 1.92
C ARG A 243 20.93 16.23 2.58
N GLU A 244 20.26 15.40 1.77
CA GLU A 244 19.54 14.21 2.26
C GLU A 244 20.47 13.15 2.88
N PHE A 245 21.69 12.97 2.38
CA PHE A 245 22.71 12.11 3.01
C PHE A 245 23.07 12.59 4.43
N GLN A 246 23.34 13.89 4.59
CA GLN A 246 23.71 14.45 5.89
C GLN A 246 22.53 14.41 6.87
N LEU A 247 21.30 14.68 6.42
CA LEU A 247 20.09 14.51 7.23
C LEU A 247 19.94 13.08 7.73
N VAL A 248 19.98 12.07 6.85
CA VAL A 248 19.88 10.65 7.24
C VAL A 248 21.01 10.25 8.19
N LYS A 249 22.24 10.74 7.97
CA LYS A 249 23.40 10.48 8.85
C LYS A 249 23.24 11.12 10.23
N SER A 250 22.70 12.33 10.29
CA SER A 250 22.42 13.05 11.54
C SER A 250 21.28 12.38 12.32
N ILE A 251 20.16 12.06 11.66
CA ILE A 251 19.02 11.33 12.24
C ILE A 251 19.48 10.00 12.87
N ARG A 252 20.27 9.19 12.14
CA ARG A 252 20.83 7.94 12.67
C ARG A 252 21.64 8.14 13.96
N ARG A 253 22.58 9.07 13.95
CA ARG A 253 23.44 9.38 15.11
C ARG A 253 22.63 9.83 16.32
N LYS A 254 21.66 10.71 16.10
CA LYS A 254 20.75 11.23 17.13
C LYS A 254 19.84 10.15 17.70
N ALA A 255 19.21 9.34 16.84
CA ALA A 255 18.39 8.21 17.27
C ALA A 255 19.20 7.21 18.11
N GLN A 256 20.43 6.89 17.69
CA GLN A 256 21.31 6.01 18.44
C GLN A 256 21.69 6.60 19.83
N ARG A 257 22.10 7.87 19.88
CA ARG A 257 22.47 8.55 21.14
C ARG A 257 21.29 8.66 22.11
N ALA A 258 20.09 8.93 21.60
CA ALA A 258 18.86 9.05 22.38
C ALA A 258 18.15 7.70 22.64
N LYS A 259 18.77 6.56 22.28
CA LYS A 259 18.17 5.20 22.39
C LYS A 259 16.76 5.11 21.78
N LEU A 260 16.56 5.75 20.62
CA LEU A 260 15.31 5.71 19.86
C LEU A 260 15.33 4.59 18.81
N ILE A 261 14.16 4.04 18.52
CA ILE A 261 13.93 3.12 17.42
C ILE A 261 13.03 3.77 16.36
N ILE A 262 13.40 3.62 15.09
CA ILE A 262 12.60 4.05 13.94
C ILE A 262 12.04 2.79 13.25
N ARG A 263 10.72 2.76 13.05
CA ARG A 263 9.97 1.65 12.45
C ARG A 263 8.91 2.16 11.48
N VAL A 264 8.43 1.29 10.59
CA VAL A 264 7.21 1.56 9.81
C VAL A 264 6.02 1.15 10.66
N CYS A 265 4.96 1.98 10.68
CA CYS A 265 3.71 1.65 11.34
C CYS A 265 3.00 0.46 10.68
N ASP A 266 2.26 -0.34 11.46
CA ASP A 266 1.43 -1.46 10.97
C ASP A 266 0.32 -0.99 10.01
N LYS A 267 -0.18 0.23 10.21
CA LYS A 267 -1.23 0.90 9.40
C LYS A 267 -0.89 2.38 9.27
N GLY A 268 -1.40 3.04 8.23
CA GLY A 268 -1.21 4.49 7.97
C GLY A 268 0.05 4.86 7.17
N GLY A 269 0.99 3.94 6.94
CA GLY A 269 2.15 4.16 6.05
C GLY A 269 3.26 5.07 6.59
N GLY A 270 3.03 5.78 7.70
CA GLY A 270 4.02 6.63 8.36
C GLY A 270 5.13 5.89 9.12
N LEU A 271 6.09 6.67 9.60
CA LEU A 271 7.15 6.22 10.50
C LEU A 271 6.75 6.39 11.97
N HIS A 272 7.02 5.36 12.77
CA HIS A 272 6.98 5.43 14.23
C HIS A 272 8.38 5.70 14.77
N ILE A 273 8.45 6.66 15.70
CA ILE A 273 9.65 6.93 16.51
C ILE A 273 9.28 6.70 17.97
N GLY A 274 10.00 5.82 18.64
CA GLY A 274 9.75 5.46 20.04
C GLY A 274 11.02 5.10 20.80
N ASN A 275 10.89 4.90 22.11
CA ASN A 275 12.01 4.45 22.95
C ASN A 275 12.35 2.98 22.62
N LYS A 276 13.63 2.70 22.40
CA LYS A 276 14.12 1.36 22.04
C LYS A 276 13.88 0.34 23.15
N ILE A 277 14.08 0.71 24.42
CA ILE A 277 13.91 -0.16 25.59
C ILE A 277 12.44 -0.56 25.75
N ASP A 278 11.50 0.39 25.58
CA ASP A 278 10.07 0.09 25.63
C ASP A 278 9.64 -0.84 24.48
N TYR A 279 10.14 -0.62 23.27
CA TYR A 279 9.93 -1.52 22.13
C TYR A 279 10.47 -2.94 22.41
N GLU A 280 11.67 -3.06 22.99
CA GLU A 280 12.28 -4.36 23.33
C GLU A 280 11.49 -5.07 24.44
N ARG A 281 11.05 -4.34 25.47
CA ARG A 281 10.14 -4.82 26.53
C ARG A 281 8.80 -5.31 25.98
N LYS A 282 8.17 -4.55 25.08
CA LYS A 282 6.91 -4.94 24.41
C LYS A 282 7.10 -6.18 23.52
N ALA A 283 8.24 -6.29 22.87
CA ALA A 283 8.59 -7.45 22.04
C ALA A 283 8.91 -8.71 22.87
N ALA A 284 9.49 -8.55 24.08
CA ALA A 284 9.64 -9.62 25.06
C ALA A 284 8.26 -10.07 25.57
N LYS A 285 7.48 -9.15 26.14
CA LYS A 285 6.12 -9.41 26.63
C LYS A 285 5.26 -10.18 25.62
N TYR A 286 5.28 -9.81 24.33
CA TYR A 286 4.54 -10.56 23.30
C TYR A 286 4.91 -12.06 23.28
N ARG A 287 6.21 -12.39 23.36
CA ARG A 287 6.69 -13.80 23.35
C ARG A 287 6.34 -14.51 24.65
N ASP A 288 6.45 -13.81 25.77
CA ASP A 288 6.25 -14.38 27.12
C ASP A 288 4.76 -14.63 27.41
N ASP A 289 3.87 -13.76 26.94
CA ASP A 289 2.41 -13.88 27.04
C ASP A 289 1.86 -15.02 26.14
N THR A 290 2.40 -15.18 24.93
CA THR A 290 1.87 -16.16 23.94
C THR A 290 2.62 -17.50 23.89
N LYS A 291 3.84 -17.55 24.44
CA LYS A 291 4.78 -18.70 24.44
C LYS A 291 4.83 -19.54 23.14
N PRO A 292 4.85 -18.96 21.93
CA PRO A 292 4.70 -19.72 20.69
C PRO A 292 6.06 -20.15 20.10
N TYR A 293 7.16 -19.77 20.76
CA TYR A 293 8.53 -19.90 20.28
C TYR A 293 9.44 -20.51 21.34
N GLN A 294 10.27 -21.46 20.93
CA GLN A 294 11.34 -22.04 21.72
C GLN A 294 12.68 -21.44 21.27
N GLU A 295 13.50 -20.93 22.20
CA GLU A 295 14.86 -20.47 21.87
C GLU A 295 15.80 -21.67 21.61
N LEU A 296 16.68 -21.54 20.63
CA LEU A 296 17.70 -22.53 20.27
C LEU A 296 19.10 -21.94 20.49
N SER A 297 20.01 -22.75 21.03
CA SER A 297 21.42 -22.39 21.27
C SER A 297 22.30 -22.38 20.02
N TYR A 298 21.80 -22.90 18.89
CA TYR A 298 22.54 -23.10 17.65
C TYR A 298 21.75 -22.63 16.42
N ASN A 299 22.41 -22.57 15.26
CA ASN A 299 21.79 -22.22 13.98
C ASN A 299 21.18 -23.48 13.32
N PRO A 300 19.84 -23.64 13.25
CA PRO A 300 19.21 -24.87 12.76
C PRO A 300 19.14 -24.99 11.23
N LEU A 301 19.77 -24.07 10.45
CA LEU A 301 19.56 -24.01 8.99
C LEU A 301 19.94 -25.32 8.26
N MET A 302 21.03 -25.99 8.66
CA MET A 302 21.44 -27.26 8.05
C MET A 302 20.56 -28.44 8.47
N GLU A 303 20.11 -28.45 9.72
CA GLU A 303 19.20 -29.48 10.24
C GLU A 303 17.87 -29.41 9.48
N ILE A 304 17.25 -28.23 9.44
CA ILE A 304 16.01 -27.97 8.69
C ILE A 304 16.18 -28.29 7.21
N PHE A 305 17.31 -27.93 6.60
CA PHE A 305 17.58 -28.28 5.20
C PHE A 305 17.59 -29.80 5.02
N THR A 306 18.34 -30.53 5.83
CA THR A 306 18.43 -31.99 5.80
C THR A 306 17.07 -32.65 6.04
N ASN A 307 16.33 -32.24 7.06
CA ASN A 307 15.00 -32.75 7.41
C ASN A 307 14.03 -32.59 6.23
N VAL A 308 13.95 -31.38 5.66
CA VAL A 308 13.10 -31.07 4.51
C VAL A 308 13.50 -31.88 3.27
N THR A 309 14.80 -31.96 2.94
CA THR A 309 15.25 -32.74 1.77
C THR A 309 14.98 -34.24 1.95
N ASN A 310 15.21 -34.79 3.15
CA ASN A 310 14.98 -36.20 3.45
C ASN A 310 13.49 -36.54 3.34
N ALA A 311 12.61 -35.72 3.91
CA ALA A 311 11.16 -35.94 3.81
C ALA A 311 10.66 -35.88 2.36
N ILE A 312 11.15 -34.94 1.53
CA ILE A 312 10.82 -34.89 0.09
C ILE A 312 11.35 -36.11 -0.67
N ASN A 313 12.55 -36.59 -0.32
CA ASN A 313 13.13 -37.80 -0.92
C ASN A 313 12.32 -39.06 -0.59
N VAL A 314 11.90 -39.23 0.67
CA VAL A 314 11.02 -40.34 1.10
C VAL A 314 9.70 -40.31 0.32
N LEU A 315 9.01 -39.16 0.28
CA LEU A 315 7.75 -39.01 -0.47
C LEU A 315 7.88 -39.28 -1.97
N LYS A 316 9.06 -39.06 -2.58
CA LYS A 316 9.34 -39.47 -3.97
C LYS A 316 9.56 -40.98 -4.09
N ASN A 317 10.35 -41.57 -3.20
CA ASN A 317 10.66 -43.00 -3.23
C ASN A 317 9.40 -43.85 -3.01
N ASP A 318 8.51 -43.39 -2.13
CA ASP A 318 7.19 -43.97 -1.84
C ASP A 318 6.15 -43.68 -2.95
N LYS A 319 6.59 -43.12 -4.08
CA LYS A 319 5.79 -42.74 -5.26
C LYS A 319 4.61 -41.79 -4.97
N GLN A 320 4.65 -41.05 -3.85
CA GLN A 320 3.64 -40.04 -3.51
C GLN A 320 3.85 -38.71 -4.26
N LEU A 321 5.05 -38.47 -4.79
CA LEU A 321 5.39 -37.28 -5.58
C LEU A 321 5.94 -37.66 -6.96
N ASN A 322 5.30 -37.14 -8.01
CA ASN A 322 5.86 -37.18 -9.36
C ASN A 322 7.10 -36.28 -9.49
N LEU A 323 7.89 -36.46 -10.56
CA LEU A 323 9.15 -35.76 -10.77
C LEU A 323 8.99 -34.22 -10.85
N LYS A 324 7.87 -33.74 -11.41
CA LYS A 324 7.52 -32.31 -11.51
C LYS A 324 7.36 -31.69 -10.11
N ASN A 325 6.57 -32.33 -9.25
CA ASN A 325 6.32 -31.87 -7.88
C ASN A 325 7.57 -32.01 -7.00
N TYR A 326 8.31 -33.11 -7.11
CA TYR A 326 9.62 -33.26 -6.44
C TYR A 326 10.58 -32.10 -6.77
N ASN A 327 10.79 -31.81 -8.06
CA ASN A 327 11.68 -30.73 -8.51
C ASN A 327 11.19 -29.33 -8.08
N ARG A 328 9.87 -29.16 -7.94
CA ARG A 328 9.23 -27.92 -7.46
C ARG A 328 9.42 -27.73 -5.94
N LEU A 329 9.30 -28.80 -5.15
CA LEU A 329 9.36 -28.77 -3.70
C LEU A 329 10.79 -28.69 -3.16
N MET A 330 11.77 -29.23 -3.89
CA MET A 330 13.15 -29.39 -3.41
C MET A 330 13.86 -28.03 -3.21
N PRO A 331 14.31 -27.68 -1.98
CA PRO A 331 15.00 -26.43 -1.70
C PRO A 331 16.41 -26.36 -2.31
N LYS A 332 16.81 -25.17 -2.78
CA LYS A 332 18.13 -24.93 -3.38
C LYS A 332 19.13 -24.41 -2.34
N ARG A 333 20.17 -25.19 -2.04
CA ARG A 333 21.16 -24.92 -0.97
C ARG A 333 21.76 -23.51 -0.98
N ASP A 334 22.12 -22.97 -2.16
CA ASP A 334 22.71 -21.62 -2.28
C ASP A 334 21.70 -20.46 -2.18
N ASP A 335 20.38 -20.74 -2.23
CA ASP A 335 19.33 -19.72 -2.21
C ASP A 335 18.52 -19.69 -0.90
N VAL A 336 18.58 -20.75 -0.08
CA VAL A 336 17.91 -20.79 1.23
C VAL A 336 18.62 -19.96 2.29
N ARG A 337 17.82 -19.47 3.25
CA ARG A 337 18.22 -18.72 4.44
C ARG A 337 17.26 -19.02 5.59
N LEU A 338 17.69 -18.82 6.82
CA LEU A 338 16.73 -18.73 7.92
C LEU A 338 15.76 -17.57 7.70
N SER A 339 14.52 -17.79 8.13
CA SER A 339 13.55 -16.71 8.32
C SER A 339 14.06 -15.70 9.35
N TYR A 340 13.49 -14.51 9.39
CA TYR A 340 13.76 -13.58 10.49
C TYR A 340 12.51 -12.81 10.91
N MET A 341 12.41 -12.51 12.20
CA MET A 341 11.30 -11.76 12.78
C MET A 341 11.72 -10.31 13.05
N TYR A 342 10.76 -9.39 12.93
CA TYR A 342 10.82 -8.03 13.44
C TYR A 342 9.41 -7.60 13.86
N PHE A 343 9.27 -6.44 14.51
CA PHE A 343 7.97 -5.94 14.93
C PHE A 343 7.62 -4.60 14.28
N ASN A 344 6.35 -4.44 13.90
CA ASN A 344 5.77 -3.17 13.46
C ASN A 344 4.88 -2.59 14.59
N PRO A 345 5.06 -1.32 15.00
CA PRO A 345 4.18 -0.67 15.97
C PRO A 345 2.76 -0.41 15.43
N LYS A 346 1.75 -0.58 16.28
CA LYS A 346 0.34 -0.25 16.01
C LYS A 346 -0.05 1.05 16.77
N PRO A 347 0.36 2.26 16.34
CA PRO A 347 0.06 3.51 17.06
C PRO A 347 -1.44 3.86 17.13
N HIS A 348 -2.27 3.16 16.35
CA HIS A 348 -3.73 3.28 16.34
C HIS A 348 -4.45 2.42 17.41
N LYS A 349 -3.72 1.61 18.19
CA LYS A 349 -4.24 0.95 19.40
C LYS A 349 -3.53 1.56 20.63
N ALA A 350 -4.26 1.75 21.73
CA ALA A 350 -3.67 2.08 23.04
C ALA A 350 -2.60 1.04 23.42
N GLY A 351 -1.56 1.43 24.13
CA GLY A 351 -0.34 0.64 24.31
C GLY A 351 0.72 0.86 23.21
N THR A 352 0.32 1.34 22.02
CA THR A 352 1.10 1.19 20.77
C THR A 352 1.68 -0.25 20.66
N PRO A 353 0.82 -1.29 20.68
CA PRO A 353 1.27 -2.68 20.72
C PRO A 353 2.00 -3.06 19.44
N LEU A 354 2.79 -4.13 19.53
CA LEU A 354 3.66 -4.57 18.45
C LEU A 354 3.03 -5.73 17.66
N ARG A 355 3.05 -5.68 16.33
CA ARG A 355 2.75 -6.83 15.46
C ARG A 355 4.05 -7.56 15.11
N PRO A 356 4.21 -8.87 15.41
CA PRO A 356 5.32 -9.63 14.85
C PRO A 356 5.15 -9.78 13.34
N ILE A 357 6.24 -9.68 12.59
CA ILE A 357 6.30 -9.93 11.15
C ILE A 357 7.47 -10.88 10.90
N MET A 358 7.19 -12.03 10.29
CA MET A 358 8.19 -13.02 9.92
C MET A 358 8.47 -12.97 8.42
N ASN A 359 9.72 -12.77 8.03
CA ASN A 359 10.13 -12.84 6.62
C ASN A 359 10.61 -14.25 6.27
N THR A 360 9.82 -14.95 5.46
CA THR A 360 10.02 -16.35 5.04
C THR A 360 10.40 -16.50 3.57
N ILE A 361 10.68 -15.40 2.85
CA ILE A 361 10.85 -15.40 1.36
C ILE A 361 11.98 -16.33 0.89
N LYS A 362 12.94 -16.63 1.77
CA LYS A 362 14.08 -17.53 1.50
C LYS A 362 14.12 -18.73 2.47
N ALA A 363 13.05 -18.97 3.22
CA ALA A 363 12.95 -20.11 4.13
C ALA A 363 13.07 -21.44 3.37
N VAL A 364 13.63 -22.47 4.01
CA VAL A 364 13.78 -23.81 3.41
C VAL A 364 12.42 -24.40 3.04
N THR A 365 11.41 -24.24 3.90
CA THR A 365 10.03 -24.72 3.69
C THR A 365 9.23 -23.88 2.69
N ARG A 366 9.79 -22.80 2.13
CA ARG A 366 9.07 -21.87 1.25
C ARG A 366 8.46 -22.54 0.01
N PRO A 367 9.17 -23.40 -0.76
CA PRO A 367 8.59 -24.03 -1.95
C PRO A 367 7.40 -24.95 -1.63
N ILE A 368 7.44 -25.62 -0.47
CA ILE A 368 6.32 -26.43 0.04
C ILE A 368 5.14 -25.53 0.40
N SER A 369 5.38 -24.42 1.11
CA SER A 369 4.33 -23.45 1.48
C SER A 369 3.67 -22.79 0.26
N ASP A 370 4.44 -22.45 -0.78
CA ASP A 370 3.87 -21.94 -2.04
C ASP A 370 3.04 -23.03 -2.76
N PHE A 371 3.54 -24.27 -2.80
CA PHE A 371 2.83 -25.40 -3.43
C PHE A 371 1.50 -25.73 -2.73
N LEU A 372 1.49 -25.79 -1.40
CA LEU A 372 0.29 -26.09 -0.63
C LEU A 372 -0.76 -24.97 -0.74
N ASP A 373 -0.35 -23.69 -0.74
CA ASP A 373 -1.29 -22.58 -0.96
C ASP A 373 -1.94 -22.66 -2.34
N GLU A 374 -1.16 -22.87 -3.40
CA GLU A 374 -1.69 -23.01 -4.77
C GLU A 374 -2.63 -24.20 -4.94
N LEU A 375 -2.35 -25.34 -4.28
CA LEU A 375 -3.17 -26.55 -4.38
C LEU A 375 -4.49 -26.44 -3.61
N ILE A 376 -4.45 -25.86 -2.40
CA ILE A 376 -5.54 -25.95 -1.42
C ILE A 376 -6.43 -24.69 -1.44
N ARG A 377 -5.86 -23.51 -1.70
CA ARG A 377 -6.61 -22.25 -1.62
C ARG A 377 -7.79 -22.16 -2.59
N PRO A 378 -7.71 -22.63 -3.85
CA PRO A 378 -8.88 -22.66 -4.75
C PRO A 378 -10.04 -23.49 -4.19
N ILE A 379 -9.74 -24.61 -3.53
CA ILE A 379 -10.73 -25.50 -2.89
C ILE A 379 -11.44 -24.74 -1.76
N PHE A 380 -10.67 -24.06 -0.89
CA PHE A 380 -11.26 -23.22 0.15
C PHE A 380 -12.13 -22.09 -0.43
N ASP A 381 -11.62 -21.38 -1.43
CA ASP A 381 -12.32 -20.27 -2.09
C ASP A 381 -13.63 -20.74 -2.76
N GLN A 382 -13.67 -21.95 -3.31
CA GLN A 382 -14.86 -22.55 -3.92
C GLN A 382 -15.90 -22.96 -2.86
N TYR A 383 -15.51 -23.78 -1.88
CA TYR A 383 -16.46 -24.41 -0.95
C TYR A 383 -16.83 -23.55 0.28
N ASN A 384 -16.08 -22.50 0.60
CA ASN A 384 -16.39 -21.57 1.71
C ASN A 384 -16.77 -20.14 1.25
N LYS A 385 -17.10 -19.96 -0.04
CA LYS A 385 -17.44 -18.66 -0.64
C LYS A 385 -18.58 -17.93 0.08
N ASP A 386 -19.60 -18.66 0.53
CA ASP A 386 -20.76 -18.08 1.23
C ASP A 386 -20.41 -17.52 2.60
N ASN A 387 -19.53 -18.19 3.35
CA ASN A 387 -19.13 -17.74 4.69
C ASN A 387 -17.96 -16.74 4.65
N THR A 388 -17.33 -16.56 3.48
CA THR A 388 -16.20 -15.64 3.28
C THR A 388 -16.71 -14.30 2.75
N ILE A 389 -16.29 -13.20 3.39
CA ILE A 389 -16.43 -11.85 2.81
C ILE A 389 -15.21 -11.62 1.92
N ILE A 390 -15.45 -11.39 0.63
CA ILE A 390 -14.37 -11.19 -0.34
C ILE A 390 -13.81 -9.77 -0.23
N ASP A 391 -14.68 -8.78 -0.05
CA ASP A 391 -14.39 -7.35 0.11
C ASP A 391 -15.65 -6.61 0.57
N GLY A 392 -15.54 -5.29 0.76
CA GLY A 392 -16.68 -4.46 1.16
C GLY A 392 -17.83 -4.38 0.14
N VAL A 393 -17.57 -4.52 -1.16
CA VAL A 393 -18.64 -4.54 -2.20
C VAL A 393 -19.46 -5.82 -2.07
N ASN A 394 -18.80 -6.95 -1.82
CA ASN A 394 -19.43 -8.23 -1.56
C ASN A 394 -20.30 -8.20 -0.29
N LEU A 395 -19.83 -7.57 0.79
CA LEU A 395 -20.63 -7.39 2.00
C LEU A 395 -21.84 -6.47 1.79
N ILE A 396 -21.66 -5.32 1.13
CA ILE A 396 -22.75 -4.38 0.85
C ILE A 396 -23.85 -5.07 0.05
N LYS A 397 -23.52 -5.83 -1.01
CA LYS A 397 -24.51 -6.58 -1.79
C LYS A 397 -25.30 -7.59 -0.95
N ARG A 398 -24.64 -8.28 0.00
CA ARG A 398 -25.32 -9.21 0.91
C ARG A 398 -26.30 -8.48 1.84
N LEU A 399 -25.90 -7.32 2.39
CA LEU A 399 -26.75 -6.50 3.24
C LEU A 399 -27.90 -5.81 2.47
N GLU A 400 -27.67 -5.37 1.24
CA GLU A 400 -28.72 -4.82 0.36
C GLU A 400 -29.77 -5.89 0.01
N GLN A 401 -29.34 -7.12 -0.28
CA GLN A 401 -30.24 -8.25 -0.49
C GLN A 401 -31.02 -8.57 0.79
N TYR A 402 -30.33 -8.67 1.92
CA TYR A 402 -30.93 -8.92 3.25
C TYR A 402 -32.00 -7.90 3.66
N ALA A 403 -31.79 -6.63 3.35
CA ALA A 403 -32.80 -5.58 3.54
C ALA A 403 -33.97 -5.73 2.56
N THR A 404 -33.69 -6.08 1.30
CA THR A 404 -34.70 -6.32 0.25
C THR A 404 -35.61 -7.51 0.59
N ASP A 405 -35.05 -8.55 1.21
CA ASP A 405 -35.77 -9.75 1.67
C ASP A 405 -36.56 -9.51 2.99
N GLY A 406 -36.58 -8.27 3.49
CA GLY A 406 -37.31 -7.89 4.71
C GLY A 406 -36.69 -8.42 6.01
N HIS A 407 -35.43 -8.85 5.99
CA HIS A 407 -34.75 -9.41 7.17
C HIS A 407 -34.06 -8.34 8.03
N LEU A 408 -33.77 -7.16 7.46
CA LEU A 408 -33.30 -5.99 8.20
C LEU A 408 -34.48 -5.30 8.89
N LYS A 409 -34.50 -5.39 10.22
CA LYS A 409 -35.50 -4.80 11.12
C LYS A 409 -34.91 -3.60 11.85
N GLU A 410 -35.76 -2.77 12.45
CA GLU A 410 -35.32 -1.70 13.35
C GLU A 410 -34.45 -2.22 14.51
N SER A 411 -34.75 -3.42 15.01
CA SER A 411 -33.99 -4.08 16.08
C SER A 411 -32.69 -4.74 15.64
N THR A 412 -32.41 -4.89 14.33
CA THR A 412 -31.22 -5.62 13.86
C THR A 412 -29.94 -4.95 14.33
N GLN A 413 -29.15 -5.70 15.09
CA GLN A 413 -27.80 -5.31 15.48
C GLN A 413 -26.79 -5.77 14.44
N PHE A 414 -25.82 -4.90 14.15
CA PHE A 414 -24.61 -5.26 13.43
C PHE A 414 -23.52 -5.61 14.43
N CYS A 415 -22.90 -6.77 14.24
CA CYS A 415 -21.97 -7.35 15.18
C CYS A 415 -20.66 -7.66 14.47
N THR A 416 -19.54 -7.27 15.06
CA THR A 416 -18.20 -7.58 14.55
C THR A 416 -17.32 -8.16 15.63
N PHE A 417 -16.33 -8.97 15.26
CA PHE A 417 -15.22 -9.33 16.15
C PHE A 417 -13.91 -9.59 15.41
N ASP A 418 -12.80 -9.18 16.02
CA ASP A 418 -11.42 -9.47 15.60
C ASP A 418 -10.94 -10.75 16.32
N ILE A 419 -10.28 -11.66 15.59
CA ILE A 419 -9.72 -12.89 16.15
C ILE A 419 -8.25 -12.67 16.50
N ASN A 420 -7.97 -12.55 17.79
CA ASN A 420 -6.66 -12.18 18.28
C ASN A 420 -5.58 -13.21 17.92
N ASN A 421 -4.54 -12.74 17.22
CA ASN A 421 -3.31 -13.48 16.90
C ASN A 421 -3.50 -14.80 16.11
N LEU A 422 -4.59 -14.94 15.33
CA LEU A 422 -5.01 -16.18 14.63
C LEU A 422 -3.85 -17.06 14.15
N TYR A 423 -3.00 -16.58 13.23
CA TYR A 423 -1.90 -17.36 12.65
C TYR A 423 -0.90 -17.91 13.65
N THR A 424 -0.56 -17.14 14.68
CA THR A 424 0.46 -17.48 15.68
C THR A 424 -0.08 -18.34 16.81
N MET A 425 -1.41 -18.49 16.91
CA MET A 425 -2.07 -19.29 17.93
C MET A 425 -2.67 -20.61 17.41
N LEU A 426 -2.61 -20.89 16.09
CA LEU A 426 -3.11 -22.15 15.53
C LEU A 426 -2.47 -23.38 16.23
N PRO A 427 -3.26 -24.30 16.81
CA PRO A 427 -2.73 -25.57 17.31
C PRO A 427 -2.26 -26.42 16.12
N GLN A 428 -0.96 -26.68 16.00
CA GLN A 428 -0.36 -27.20 14.75
C GLN A 428 -0.94 -28.56 14.34
N ASP A 429 -0.90 -29.56 15.23
CA ASP A 429 -1.36 -30.92 14.92
C ASP A 429 -2.88 -30.98 14.68
N GLU A 430 -3.68 -30.25 15.46
CA GLU A 430 -5.12 -30.13 15.24
C GLU A 430 -5.44 -29.45 13.91
N SER A 431 -4.69 -28.41 13.53
CA SER A 431 -4.87 -27.74 12.24
C SER A 431 -4.56 -28.67 11.07
N ILE A 432 -3.53 -29.52 11.19
CA ILE A 432 -3.18 -30.55 10.20
C ILE A 432 -4.27 -31.62 10.11
N ARG A 433 -4.89 -32.02 11.23
CA ARG A 433 -6.06 -32.93 11.25
C ARG A 433 -7.24 -32.30 10.52
N ILE A 434 -7.64 -31.08 10.93
CA ILE A 434 -8.76 -30.34 10.34
C ILE A 434 -8.56 -30.10 8.84
N LEU A 435 -7.33 -29.83 8.41
CA LEU A 435 -6.98 -29.76 6.99
C LEU A 435 -7.31 -31.07 6.25
N GLY A 436 -6.89 -32.20 6.81
CA GLY A 436 -7.19 -33.51 6.22
C GLY A 436 -8.69 -33.76 6.13
N ASP A 437 -9.45 -33.43 7.19
CA ASP A 437 -10.89 -33.64 7.24
C ASP A 437 -11.65 -32.71 6.28
N PHE A 438 -11.20 -31.46 6.13
CA PHE A 438 -11.70 -30.52 5.14
C PHE A 438 -11.51 -31.06 3.71
N LEU A 439 -10.30 -31.52 3.39
CA LEU A 439 -9.99 -32.02 2.05
C LEU A 439 -10.75 -33.33 1.76
N ARG A 440 -10.74 -34.30 2.67
CA ARG A 440 -11.50 -35.55 2.52
C ARG A 440 -13.00 -35.30 2.30
N HIS A 441 -13.57 -34.30 2.97
CA HIS A 441 -14.99 -33.96 2.84
C HIS A 441 -15.37 -33.38 1.47
N TYR A 442 -14.49 -32.61 0.82
CA TYR A 442 -14.81 -31.91 -0.43
C TYR A 442 -14.19 -32.52 -1.69
N VAL A 443 -13.04 -33.20 -1.58
CA VAL A 443 -12.26 -33.73 -2.73
C VAL A 443 -11.79 -35.18 -2.54
N GLY A 444 -12.16 -35.84 -1.44
CA GLY A 444 -11.80 -37.24 -1.17
C GLY A 444 -10.32 -37.44 -0.80
N GLU A 445 -9.79 -38.63 -1.05
CA GLU A 445 -8.45 -39.04 -0.57
C GLU A 445 -7.27 -38.56 -1.42
N ARG A 446 -7.50 -37.95 -2.60
CA ARG A 446 -6.43 -37.44 -3.48
C ARG A 446 -6.79 -36.12 -4.15
N ILE A 447 -5.76 -35.30 -4.41
CA ILE A 447 -5.85 -34.05 -5.17
C ILE A 447 -4.71 -34.02 -6.18
N GLN A 448 -5.04 -33.94 -7.48
CA GLN A 448 -4.04 -33.93 -8.57
C GLN A 448 -2.98 -35.05 -8.42
N GLY A 449 -3.47 -36.27 -8.12
CA GLY A 449 -2.65 -37.46 -7.89
C GLY A 449 -2.01 -37.59 -6.49
N ILE A 450 -2.00 -36.54 -5.66
CA ILE A 450 -1.35 -36.55 -4.33
C ILE A 450 -2.35 -36.95 -3.24
N SER A 451 -1.96 -37.87 -2.35
CA SER A 451 -2.77 -38.31 -1.21
C SER A 451 -2.93 -37.23 -0.13
N ILE A 452 -4.10 -37.18 0.54
CA ILE A 452 -4.32 -36.24 1.66
C ILE A 452 -3.30 -36.46 2.77
N THR A 453 -2.89 -37.69 3.04
CA THR A 453 -1.82 -38.02 4.00
C THR A 453 -0.49 -37.37 3.63
N THR A 454 -0.13 -37.35 2.34
CA THR A 454 1.06 -36.62 1.85
C THR A 454 0.91 -35.11 2.01
N ILE A 455 -0.27 -34.56 1.73
CA ILE A 455 -0.57 -33.13 1.96
C ILE A 455 -0.44 -32.77 3.44
N GLN A 456 -0.97 -33.60 4.34
CA GLN A 456 -0.83 -33.44 5.80
C GLN A 456 0.64 -33.52 6.22
N LYS A 457 1.46 -34.41 5.62
CA LYS A 457 2.90 -34.49 5.91
C LYS A 457 3.68 -33.27 5.41
N LEU A 458 3.35 -32.76 4.23
CA LEU A 458 3.93 -31.51 3.70
C LEU A 458 3.52 -30.29 4.57
N ALA A 459 2.28 -30.25 5.05
CA ALA A 459 1.81 -29.24 5.99
C ALA A 459 2.55 -29.30 7.33
N GLU A 460 2.74 -30.51 7.87
CA GLU A 460 3.54 -30.74 9.07
C GLU A 460 4.96 -30.19 8.92
N ILE A 461 5.65 -30.47 7.81
CA ILE A 461 6.99 -29.95 7.53
C ILE A 461 6.99 -28.41 7.53
N VAL A 462 6.00 -27.76 6.89
CA VAL A 462 5.92 -26.28 6.84
C VAL A 462 5.74 -25.65 8.23
N LEU A 463 5.00 -26.31 9.14
CA LEU A 463 4.77 -25.81 10.49
C LEU A 463 5.92 -26.14 11.45
N LYS A 464 6.36 -27.41 11.49
CA LYS A 464 7.33 -27.91 12.46
C LYS A 464 8.77 -27.56 12.10
N GLU A 465 9.13 -27.45 10.83
CA GLU A 465 10.50 -27.04 10.41
C GLU A 465 10.64 -25.51 10.23
N ASN A 466 9.78 -24.74 10.90
CA ASN A 466 9.84 -23.28 10.89
C ASN A 466 10.72 -22.73 12.02
N ALA A 467 11.95 -22.34 11.68
CA ALA A 467 12.83 -21.58 12.55
C ALA A 467 13.23 -20.22 11.95
N PHE A 468 13.53 -19.28 12.83
CA PHE A 468 13.85 -17.89 12.48
C PHE A 468 14.89 -17.27 13.41
N VAL A 469 15.50 -16.18 12.93
CA VAL A 469 16.37 -15.31 13.73
C VAL A 469 15.59 -14.12 14.25
N TYR A 470 15.72 -13.83 15.54
CA TYR A 470 15.29 -12.59 16.15
C TYR A 470 16.35 -12.13 17.14
N ASP A 471 16.68 -10.84 17.12
CA ASP A 471 17.68 -10.23 18.01
C ASP A 471 18.96 -11.08 18.20
N HIS A 472 19.55 -11.51 17.08
CA HIS A 472 20.78 -12.33 17.03
C HIS A 472 20.68 -13.74 17.64
N LYS A 473 19.52 -14.15 18.16
CA LYS A 473 19.19 -15.48 18.67
C LYS A 473 18.36 -16.28 17.67
N PHE A 474 18.35 -17.60 17.84
CA PHE A 474 17.61 -18.54 17.01
C PHE A 474 16.37 -19.05 17.74
N TYR A 475 15.27 -19.23 17.02
CA TYR A 475 14.00 -19.70 17.59
C TYR A 475 13.29 -20.69 16.67
N LYS A 476 12.68 -21.73 17.24
CA LYS A 476 11.73 -22.64 16.57
C LYS A 476 10.31 -22.23 16.93
N GLN A 477 9.38 -22.21 15.96
CA GLN A 477 7.97 -21.96 16.23
C GLN A 477 7.26 -23.26 16.59
N ILE A 478 6.68 -23.32 17.80
CA ILE A 478 6.03 -24.51 18.37
C ILE A 478 4.51 -24.40 18.40
N ILE A 479 3.95 -23.19 18.30
CA ILE A 479 2.51 -22.93 18.16
C ILE A 479 2.31 -21.97 16.99
N GLY A 480 1.23 -22.17 16.22
CA GLY A 480 0.92 -21.37 15.05
C GLY A 480 1.78 -21.69 13.83
N GLY A 481 1.56 -20.93 12.76
CA GLY A 481 2.44 -20.87 11.59
C GLY A 481 3.12 -19.51 11.44
N ALA A 482 4.05 -19.41 10.49
CA ALA A 482 4.72 -18.16 10.17
C ALA A 482 3.75 -17.17 9.51
N MET A 483 3.58 -15.96 10.06
CA MET A 483 2.75 -14.90 9.44
C MET A 483 3.18 -14.49 8.01
N GLY A 484 4.38 -14.88 7.56
CA GLY A 484 4.85 -14.67 6.18
C GLY A 484 4.72 -15.88 5.25
N SER A 485 4.29 -17.04 5.74
CA SER A 485 4.08 -18.28 4.95
C SER A 485 2.73 -18.21 4.23
N PRO A 486 2.67 -18.31 2.89
CA PRO A 486 1.40 -18.34 2.15
C PRO A 486 0.44 -19.42 2.65
N PHE A 487 0.91 -20.66 2.80
CA PHE A 487 0.10 -21.77 3.30
C PHE A 487 -0.51 -21.51 4.68
N THR A 488 0.16 -20.74 5.55
CA THR A 488 -0.35 -20.44 6.90
C THR A 488 -1.65 -19.61 6.85
N LEU A 489 -1.87 -18.80 5.80
CA LEU A 489 -3.14 -18.11 5.59
C LEU A 489 -4.27 -19.09 5.24
N THR A 490 -4.02 -19.99 4.29
CA THR A 490 -5.00 -20.98 3.85
C THR A 490 -5.32 -22.00 4.95
N LEU A 491 -4.32 -22.41 5.74
CA LEU A 491 -4.51 -23.25 6.91
C LEU A 491 -5.34 -22.56 8.01
N ALA A 492 -5.06 -21.29 8.31
CA ALA A 492 -5.86 -20.51 9.26
C ALA A 492 -7.34 -20.42 8.84
N ASN A 493 -7.57 -20.17 7.54
CA ASN A 493 -8.91 -20.13 6.96
C ASN A 493 -9.65 -21.47 7.09
N ILE A 494 -8.97 -22.61 6.91
CA ILE A 494 -9.54 -23.95 7.04
C ILE A 494 -9.78 -24.34 8.51
N PHE A 495 -8.88 -23.95 9.42
CA PHE A 495 -9.11 -24.07 10.86
C PHE A 495 -10.38 -23.31 11.27
N MET A 496 -10.51 -22.07 10.80
CA MET A 496 -11.69 -21.24 11.06
C MET A 496 -12.96 -21.81 10.42
N TRP A 497 -12.91 -22.41 9.23
CA TRP A 497 -14.06 -23.14 8.65
C TRP A 497 -14.58 -24.24 9.57
N HIS A 498 -13.72 -24.90 10.35
CA HIS A 498 -14.16 -25.89 11.33
C HIS A 498 -14.77 -25.24 12.57
N TRP A 499 -14.07 -24.25 13.15
CA TRP A 499 -14.52 -23.53 14.35
C TRP A 499 -15.84 -22.79 14.13
N GLU A 500 -16.04 -22.17 12.95
CA GLU A 500 -17.20 -21.33 12.65
C GLU A 500 -18.49 -22.13 12.33
N LYS A 501 -18.42 -23.48 12.19
CA LYS A 501 -19.58 -24.32 11.80
C LYS A 501 -20.81 -24.12 12.68
N ARG A 502 -20.64 -24.08 14.01
CA ARG A 502 -21.75 -23.88 14.95
C ARG A 502 -22.42 -22.51 14.75
N TRP A 503 -21.61 -21.48 14.50
CA TRP A 503 -22.08 -20.12 14.27
C TRP A 503 -22.81 -20.01 12.92
N VAL A 504 -22.18 -20.48 11.83
CA VAL A 504 -22.76 -20.47 10.48
C VAL A 504 -24.11 -21.19 10.44
N ARG A 505 -24.24 -22.34 11.12
CA ARG A 505 -25.52 -23.07 11.18
C ARG A 505 -26.61 -22.28 11.90
N ARG A 506 -26.30 -21.62 13.03
CA ARG A 506 -27.24 -20.75 13.75
C ARG A 506 -27.72 -19.61 12.86
N GLN A 507 -26.79 -18.89 12.23
CA GLN A 507 -27.10 -17.72 11.41
C GLN A 507 -27.94 -18.11 10.18
N LYS A 508 -27.59 -19.21 9.51
CA LYS A 508 -28.42 -19.78 8.42
C LYS A 508 -29.82 -20.17 8.90
N SER A 509 -29.99 -20.75 10.09
CA SER A 509 -31.32 -21.10 10.62
C SER A 509 -32.22 -19.91 10.98
N LYS A 510 -31.66 -18.70 11.08
CA LYS A 510 -32.38 -17.47 11.45
C LYS A 510 -32.59 -16.51 10.28
N ASN A 511 -32.11 -16.87 9.09
CA ASN A 511 -31.93 -15.92 7.99
C ASN A 511 -31.19 -14.67 8.50
N GLU A 512 -29.97 -14.87 9.02
CA GLU A 512 -29.04 -13.85 9.48
C GLU A 512 -27.73 -13.96 8.68
N ILE A 513 -27.07 -12.83 8.38
CA ILE A 513 -25.78 -12.83 7.68
C ILE A 513 -24.70 -13.33 8.63
N TYR A 514 -23.84 -14.21 8.14
CA TYR A 514 -22.51 -14.44 8.67
C TYR A 514 -21.48 -14.20 7.55
N GLY A 515 -20.33 -13.62 7.89
CA GLY A 515 -19.24 -13.50 6.95
C GLY A 515 -17.91 -13.15 7.62
N ARG A 516 -16.82 -13.80 7.21
CA ARG A 516 -15.48 -13.53 7.71
C ARG A 516 -14.56 -13.00 6.61
N TYR A 517 -13.89 -11.88 6.88
CA TYR A 517 -12.75 -11.38 6.11
C TYR A 517 -11.48 -11.69 6.91
N ILE A 518 -10.86 -12.85 6.64
CA ILE A 518 -9.59 -13.25 7.25
C ILE A 518 -9.72 -13.39 8.79
N ASP A 519 -9.27 -12.38 9.56
CA ASP A 519 -9.28 -12.31 11.02
C ASP A 519 -10.54 -11.55 11.53
N ASP A 520 -11.13 -10.68 10.69
CA ASP A 520 -12.30 -9.84 11.01
C ASP A 520 -13.61 -10.60 10.65
N VAL A 521 -14.53 -10.77 11.62
CA VAL A 521 -15.86 -11.37 11.40
C VAL A 521 -16.96 -10.31 11.47
N PHE A 522 -17.98 -10.43 10.61
CA PHE A 522 -19.23 -9.67 10.64
C PHE A 522 -20.43 -10.63 10.68
N PHE A 523 -21.43 -10.30 11.48
CA PHE A 523 -22.75 -10.95 11.42
C PHE A 523 -23.87 -9.97 11.78
N THR A 524 -25.08 -10.22 11.29
CA THR A 524 -26.30 -9.55 11.76
C THR A 524 -26.95 -10.37 12.87
N SER A 525 -27.67 -9.72 13.79
CA SER A 525 -28.65 -10.44 14.60
C SER A 525 -29.91 -9.64 14.91
N ASN A 526 -31.05 -10.33 14.90
CA ASN A 526 -32.36 -9.81 15.29
C ASN A 526 -32.73 -10.16 16.75
N GLU A 527 -31.81 -10.79 17.48
CA GLU A 527 -31.96 -11.14 18.89
C GLU A 527 -31.69 -9.95 19.84
N PRO A 528 -32.19 -10.00 21.10
CA PRO A 528 -31.79 -9.07 22.15
C PRO A 528 -30.27 -9.01 22.35
N ILE A 529 -29.77 -7.83 22.71
CA ILE A 529 -28.32 -7.56 22.82
C ILE A 529 -27.63 -8.49 23.83
N GLU A 530 -28.34 -8.86 24.91
CA GLU A 530 -27.89 -9.78 25.95
C GLU A 530 -27.63 -11.19 25.40
N VAL A 531 -28.50 -11.67 24.49
CA VAL A 531 -28.36 -12.98 23.84
C VAL A 531 -27.16 -12.99 22.91
N VAL A 532 -26.89 -11.88 22.21
CA VAL A 532 -25.72 -11.71 21.35
C VAL A 532 -24.43 -11.65 22.17
N GLN A 533 -24.43 -10.90 23.28
CA GLN A 533 -23.29 -10.81 24.20
C GLN A 533 -22.96 -12.17 24.84
N GLN A 534 -23.97 -12.93 25.27
CA GLN A 534 -23.76 -14.28 25.81
C GLN A 534 -23.23 -15.24 24.74
N LEU A 535 -23.72 -15.17 23.49
CA LEU A 535 -23.19 -15.97 22.38
C LEU A 535 -21.71 -15.69 22.10
N LEU A 536 -21.29 -14.42 22.13
CA LEU A 536 -19.89 -14.01 21.98
C LEU A 536 -19.02 -14.50 23.16
N LYS A 537 -19.55 -14.42 24.39
CA LYS A 537 -18.89 -14.92 25.61
C LYS A 537 -18.68 -16.44 25.55
N ASP A 538 -19.70 -17.19 25.13
CA ASP A 538 -19.62 -18.64 24.95
C ASP A 538 -18.56 -19.00 23.88
N ALA A 539 -18.57 -18.29 22.75
CA ALA A 539 -17.64 -18.54 21.65
C ALA A 539 -16.17 -18.25 22.00
N ASN A 540 -15.92 -17.26 22.85
CA ASN A 540 -14.59 -16.98 23.41
C ASN A 540 -14.07 -18.12 24.32
N GLY A 541 -14.94 -19.06 24.71
CA GLY A 541 -14.64 -20.30 25.41
C GLY A 541 -14.64 -21.57 24.56
N TRP A 542 -15.05 -21.54 23.27
CA TRP A 542 -15.11 -22.75 22.43
C TRP A 542 -13.75 -23.37 22.11
N HIS A 543 -12.67 -22.58 22.16
CA HIS A 543 -11.31 -23.08 21.93
C HIS A 543 -10.30 -22.28 22.78
N PRO A 544 -9.33 -22.92 23.46
CA PRO A 544 -8.40 -22.23 24.35
C PRO A 544 -7.56 -21.17 23.63
N ASN A 545 -7.18 -21.43 22.37
CA ASN A 545 -6.27 -20.58 21.59
C ASN A 545 -6.98 -19.47 20.80
N ILE A 546 -8.32 -19.49 20.74
CA ILE A 546 -9.12 -18.44 20.08
C ILE A 546 -9.58 -17.43 21.12
N LYS A 547 -9.35 -16.13 20.83
CA LYS A 547 -9.78 -15.02 21.67
C LYS A 547 -10.41 -13.93 20.80
N LEU A 548 -11.55 -13.40 21.21
CA LEU A 548 -12.39 -12.51 20.43
C LEU A 548 -12.39 -11.08 21.03
N GLU A 549 -12.17 -10.06 20.19
CA GLU A 549 -12.43 -8.64 20.53
C GLU A 549 -13.68 -8.19 19.76
N SER A 550 -14.84 -8.11 20.43
CA SER A 550 -16.14 -7.87 19.79
C SER A 550 -16.68 -6.44 19.94
N ASN A 551 -17.44 -5.98 18.94
CA ASN A 551 -18.23 -4.75 18.96
C ASN A 551 -19.65 -5.05 18.45
N ILE A 552 -20.66 -4.39 19.01
CA ILE A 552 -22.08 -4.57 18.65
C ILE A 552 -22.77 -3.20 18.65
N GLY A 553 -23.61 -2.94 17.65
CA GLY A 553 -24.54 -1.82 17.69
C GLY A 553 -25.34 -1.67 16.39
N SER A 554 -26.19 -0.66 16.34
CA SER A 554 -26.85 -0.24 15.10
C SER A 554 -25.88 0.38 14.10
N SER A 555 -24.74 0.92 14.55
CA SER A 555 -23.68 1.45 13.67
C SER A 555 -22.32 0.85 14.03
N VAL A 556 -21.69 0.16 13.07
CA VAL A 556 -20.36 -0.46 13.26
C VAL A 556 -19.45 -0.26 12.04
N PRO A 557 -18.15 -0.03 12.23
CA PRO A 557 -17.18 -0.10 11.15
C PRO A 557 -16.81 -1.55 10.85
N PHE A 558 -16.75 -1.91 9.56
CA PHE A 558 -16.18 -3.17 9.08
C PHE A 558 -15.37 -2.94 7.80
N LEU A 559 -14.15 -3.46 7.75
CA LEU A 559 -13.14 -3.11 6.74
C LEU A 559 -12.92 -1.58 6.64
N ASP A 560 -13.28 -0.99 5.50
CA ASP A 560 -13.28 0.45 5.20
C ASP A 560 -14.70 0.98 4.89
N ILE A 561 -15.73 0.34 5.47
CA ILE A 561 -17.14 0.75 5.43
C ILE A 561 -17.64 1.05 6.85
N LEU A 562 -18.48 2.10 6.99
CA LEU A 562 -19.34 2.30 8.15
C LEU A 562 -20.73 1.79 7.78
N LEU A 563 -21.20 0.80 8.52
CA LEU A 563 -22.51 0.17 8.34
C LEU A 563 -23.44 0.71 9.42
N THR A 564 -24.60 1.25 9.04
CA THR A 564 -25.59 1.79 9.98
C THR A 564 -26.98 1.28 9.63
N ASN A 565 -27.67 0.67 10.60
CA ASN A 565 -29.09 0.41 10.59
C ASN A 565 -29.82 1.65 11.12
N ASN A 566 -30.54 2.35 10.26
CA ASN A 566 -31.36 3.50 10.59
C ASN A 566 -32.83 3.09 10.53
N ASN A 567 -33.34 2.52 11.63
CA ASN A 567 -34.71 2.04 11.76
C ASN A 567 -35.14 1.13 10.57
N GLY A 568 -34.39 0.05 10.34
CA GLY A 568 -34.64 -0.91 9.25
C GLY A 568 -34.08 -0.49 7.89
N VAL A 569 -33.60 0.75 7.74
CA VAL A 569 -32.96 1.22 6.50
C VAL A 569 -31.44 1.07 6.58
N LEU A 570 -30.85 0.37 5.62
CA LEU A 570 -29.40 0.21 5.51
C LEU A 570 -28.74 1.50 4.99
N HIS A 571 -27.92 2.12 5.84
CA HIS A 571 -26.99 3.17 5.44
C HIS A 571 -25.55 2.66 5.41
N THR A 572 -24.82 3.04 4.37
CA THR A 572 -23.40 2.73 4.20
C THR A 572 -22.62 3.97 3.79
N SER A 573 -21.38 4.10 4.29
CA SER A 573 -20.43 5.13 3.87
C SER A 573 -18.98 4.64 3.98
N VAL A 574 -18.02 5.37 3.41
CA VAL A 574 -16.59 5.05 3.60
C VAL A 574 -16.18 5.34 5.04
N TYR A 575 -15.59 4.37 5.72
CA TYR A 575 -15.05 4.54 7.07
C TYR A 575 -13.56 4.88 7.05
N HIS A 576 -13.22 6.04 7.59
CA HIS A 576 -11.85 6.40 7.93
C HIS A 576 -11.62 6.16 9.42
N LYS A 577 -10.51 5.50 9.76
CA LYS A 577 -10.12 5.31 11.16
C LYS A 577 -9.75 6.67 11.76
N PRO A 578 -10.01 6.96 13.04
CA PRO A 578 -9.62 8.24 13.65
C PRO A 578 -8.12 8.57 13.53
N SER A 579 -7.27 7.55 13.42
CA SER A 579 -5.83 7.68 13.18
C SER A 579 -5.42 7.66 11.69
N ALA A 580 -6.37 7.75 10.76
CA ALA A 580 -6.09 7.72 9.32
C ALA A 580 -5.71 9.14 8.87
N GLU A 581 -4.41 9.39 8.77
CA GLU A 581 -3.89 10.64 8.21
C GLU A 581 -4.21 10.68 6.70
N PRO A 582 -4.53 11.87 6.13
CA PRO A 582 -4.88 12.02 4.72
C PRO A 582 -3.63 12.00 3.81
N TYR A 583 -2.71 11.07 4.04
CA TYR A 583 -1.50 10.91 3.25
C TYR A 583 -1.71 9.92 2.11
N VAL A 584 -1.39 10.38 0.90
CA VAL A 584 -1.20 9.53 -0.27
C VAL A 584 0.17 9.82 -0.86
N VAL A 585 0.54 9.14 -1.93
CA VAL A 585 1.80 9.38 -2.64
C VAL A 585 1.86 10.86 -3.11
N PRO A 586 2.80 11.69 -2.61
CA PRO A 586 2.83 13.12 -2.96
C PRO A 586 3.04 13.34 -4.46
N PHE A 587 2.37 14.33 -5.07
CA PHE A 587 2.37 14.51 -6.52
C PHE A 587 3.76 14.86 -7.10
N ILE A 588 4.63 15.46 -6.28
CA ILE A 588 6.04 15.73 -6.59
C ILE A 588 6.93 14.48 -6.52
N SER A 589 6.38 13.32 -6.14
CA SER A 589 7.12 12.06 -6.17
C SER A 589 7.35 11.59 -7.60
N ASP A 590 8.43 10.85 -7.78
CA ASP A 590 8.85 10.31 -9.08
C ASP A 590 8.04 9.04 -9.47
N HIS A 591 6.79 8.90 -9.01
CA HIS A 591 5.98 7.73 -9.37
C HIS A 591 5.50 7.78 -10.82
N PRO A 592 5.41 6.63 -11.52
CA PRO A 592 4.81 6.58 -12.84
C PRO A 592 3.42 7.22 -12.86
N ARG A 593 3.10 7.99 -13.91
CA ARG A 593 1.86 8.79 -13.95
C ARG A 593 0.55 7.98 -13.82
N TYR A 594 0.57 6.67 -14.01
CA TYR A 594 -0.58 5.80 -13.77
C TYR A 594 -0.84 5.56 -12.26
N ILE A 595 0.18 5.60 -11.39
CA ILE A 595 0.00 5.42 -9.93
C ILE A 595 -0.87 6.54 -9.37
N PHE A 596 -0.58 7.79 -9.72
CA PHE A 596 -1.38 8.95 -9.34
C PHE A 596 -2.83 8.89 -9.86
N GLN A 597 -3.03 8.36 -11.08
CA GLN A 597 -4.37 8.15 -11.63
C GLN A 597 -5.13 7.09 -10.84
N ASN A 598 -4.48 5.95 -10.57
CA ASN A 598 -5.08 4.83 -9.84
C ASN A 598 -5.45 5.23 -8.41
N ILE A 599 -4.64 6.01 -7.70
CA ILE A 599 -4.97 6.53 -6.35
C ILE A 599 -6.30 7.28 -6.37
N ILE A 600 -6.47 8.21 -7.32
CA ILE A 600 -7.70 9.00 -7.46
C ILE A 600 -8.87 8.09 -7.88
N GLN A 601 -8.64 7.21 -8.85
CA GLN A 601 -9.69 6.35 -9.39
C GLN A 601 -10.22 5.35 -8.36
N THR A 602 -9.33 4.65 -7.65
CA THR A 602 -9.71 3.68 -6.61
C THR A 602 -10.44 4.37 -5.46
N ALA A 603 -9.98 5.55 -5.01
CA ALA A 603 -10.65 6.30 -3.96
C ALA A 603 -12.08 6.73 -4.36
N LEU A 604 -12.26 7.28 -5.57
CA LEU A 604 -13.57 7.70 -6.06
C LEU A 604 -14.52 6.52 -6.34
N VAL A 605 -14.03 5.44 -6.97
CA VAL A 605 -14.85 4.24 -7.22
C VAL A 605 -15.27 3.58 -5.91
N ARG A 606 -14.40 3.59 -4.89
CA ARG A 606 -14.79 3.19 -3.53
C ARG A 606 -15.88 4.09 -2.96
N ALA A 607 -15.70 5.41 -3.01
CA ALA A 607 -16.69 6.39 -2.54
C ALA A 607 -18.07 6.18 -3.18
N ILE A 608 -18.11 5.93 -4.49
CA ILE A 608 -19.34 5.63 -5.24
C ILE A 608 -20.01 4.34 -4.75
N ARG A 609 -19.23 3.25 -4.61
CA ARG A 609 -19.76 1.93 -4.23
C ARG A 609 -20.23 1.86 -2.77
N TYR A 610 -19.47 2.48 -1.87
CA TYR A 610 -19.65 2.34 -0.42
C TYR A 610 -20.62 3.35 0.19
N SER A 611 -21.02 4.38 -0.54
CA SER A 611 -22.02 5.34 -0.06
C SER A 611 -23.41 4.89 -0.49
N SER A 612 -24.33 4.65 0.44
CA SER A 612 -25.74 4.40 0.11
C SER A 612 -26.51 5.69 -0.19
N THR A 613 -26.05 6.84 0.30
CA THR A 613 -26.69 8.15 0.06
C THR A 613 -25.80 9.09 -0.76
N PHE A 614 -26.43 9.99 -1.50
CA PHE A 614 -25.73 11.03 -2.25
C PHE A 614 -24.94 11.99 -1.35
N GLU A 615 -25.44 12.27 -0.14
CA GLU A 615 -24.73 13.09 0.86
C GLU A 615 -23.43 12.43 1.34
N ALA A 616 -23.48 11.15 1.73
CA ALA A 616 -22.29 10.40 2.17
C ALA A 616 -21.22 10.37 1.06
N PHE A 617 -21.64 10.16 -0.18
CA PHE A 617 -20.76 10.23 -1.35
C PHE A 617 -20.16 11.64 -1.53
N ASN A 618 -20.97 12.69 -1.41
CA ASN A 618 -20.50 14.08 -1.53
C ASN A 618 -19.51 14.45 -0.43
N HIS A 619 -19.71 13.98 0.80
CA HIS A 619 -18.78 14.14 1.91
C HIS A 619 -17.44 13.46 1.61
N GLU A 620 -17.45 12.17 1.25
CA GLU A 620 -16.23 11.43 0.90
C GLU A 620 -15.50 12.03 -0.31
N ARG A 621 -16.23 12.44 -1.36
CA ARG A 621 -15.66 13.12 -2.54
C ARG A 621 -14.93 14.41 -2.16
N ARG A 622 -15.47 15.20 -1.20
CA ARG A 622 -14.80 16.40 -0.67
C ARG A 622 -13.55 16.02 0.11
N ALA A 623 -13.62 15.02 0.99
CA ALA A 623 -12.46 14.52 1.73
C ALA A 623 -11.33 14.04 0.79
N ILE A 624 -11.65 13.27 -0.25
CA ILE A 624 -10.70 12.84 -1.29
C ILE A 624 -10.07 14.05 -2.01
N ARG A 625 -10.85 15.08 -2.36
CA ARG A 625 -10.28 16.29 -3.01
C ARG A 625 -9.30 17.01 -2.08
N LEU A 626 -9.67 17.22 -0.81
CA LEU A 626 -8.80 17.86 0.18
C LEU A 626 -7.52 17.05 0.41
N MET A 627 -7.64 15.73 0.59
CA MET A 627 -6.51 14.80 0.68
C MET A 627 -5.55 14.97 -0.52
N LEU A 628 -6.05 15.01 -1.76
CA LEU A 628 -5.19 15.19 -2.93
C LEU A 628 -4.48 16.54 -2.95
N LEU A 629 -5.17 17.62 -2.57
CA LEU A 629 -4.59 18.96 -2.45
C LEU A 629 -3.49 19.02 -1.37
N PHE A 630 -3.73 18.42 -0.20
CA PHE A 630 -2.72 18.31 0.87
C PHE A 630 -1.47 17.52 0.46
N ASN A 631 -1.58 16.63 -0.52
CA ASN A 631 -0.45 15.89 -1.10
C ASN A 631 0.10 16.53 -2.39
N GLY A 632 -0.23 17.80 -2.65
CA GLY A 632 0.34 18.63 -3.72
C GLY A 632 -0.17 18.32 -5.14
N TYR A 633 -1.30 17.63 -5.29
CA TYR A 633 -1.87 17.36 -6.61
C TYR A 633 -2.47 18.63 -7.23
N PRO A 634 -2.11 19.02 -8.47
CA PRO A 634 -2.70 20.17 -9.14
C PRO A 634 -4.21 20.02 -9.33
N THR A 635 -4.95 21.10 -9.09
CA THR A 635 -6.41 21.17 -9.29
C THR A 635 -6.82 20.67 -10.67
N THR A 636 -6.20 21.19 -11.73
CA THR A 636 -6.43 20.77 -13.13
C THR A 636 -6.24 19.27 -13.37
N TYR A 637 -5.30 18.63 -12.66
CA TYR A 637 -5.07 17.19 -12.74
C TYR A 637 -6.14 16.39 -11.99
N ILE A 638 -6.53 16.84 -10.80
CA ILE A 638 -7.64 16.29 -10.01
C ILE A 638 -8.93 16.37 -10.84
N ASP A 639 -9.26 17.54 -11.37
CA ASP A 639 -10.48 17.79 -12.15
C ASP A 639 -10.52 17.01 -13.46
N LYS A 640 -9.36 16.74 -14.07
CA LYS A 640 -9.23 15.82 -15.21
C LYS A 640 -9.50 14.36 -14.80
N GLN A 641 -9.04 13.89 -13.64
CA GLN A 641 -9.31 12.51 -13.20
C GLN A 641 -10.76 12.33 -12.74
N PHE A 642 -11.33 13.31 -12.03
CA PHE A 642 -12.73 13.28 -11.60
C PHE A 642 -13.67 13.23 -12.81
N ARG A 643 -13.42 14.06 -13.84
CA ARG A 643 -14.17 14.01 -15.12
C ARG A 643 -14.10 12.66 -15.85
N LYS A 644 -13.00 11.90 -15.75
CA LYS A 644 -12.92 10.56 -16.36
C LYS A 644 -13.90 9.54 -15.74
N ILE A 645 -14.21 9.68 -14.44
CA ILE A 645 -15.13 8.77 -13.75
C ILE A 645 -16.56 9.25 -13.90
N PHE A 646 -16.79 10.55 -13.72
CA PHE A 646 -18.15 11.09 -13.77
C PHE A 646 -18.65 11.38 -15.19
N GLY A 647 -17.80 11.41 -16.22
CA GLY A 647 -18.21 11.52 -17.63
C GLY A 647 -19.30 12.57 -17.90
N ASN A 648 -20.39 12.15 -18.53
CA ASN A 648 -21.56 12.98 -18.87
C ASN A 648 -22.47 13.28 -17.65
N TYR A 649 -22.15 12.77 -16.46
CA TYR A 649 -22.91 13.05 -15.25
C TYR A 649 -22.63 14.47 -14.69
N ILE A 650 -21.56 15.13 -15.14
CA ILE A 650 -21.21 16.53 -14.84
C ILE A 650 -21.72 17.46 -15.95
N THR A 651 -22.16 18.67 -15.61
CA THR A 651 -22.43 19.76 -16.57
C THR A 651 -21.12 20.30 -17.15
N SER A 652 -21.01 20.43 -18.48
CA SER A 652 -19.80 20.91 -19.19
C SER A 652 -19.24 22.25 -18.68
N ASN A 653 -20.09 23.09 -18.09
CA ASN A 653 -19.77 24.45 -17.63
C ASN A 653 -19.34 24.55 -16.14
N SER A 654 -19.26 23.47 -15.37
CA SER A 654 -18.91 23.53 -13.93
C SER A 654 -17.40 23.46 -13.69
N ILE A 655 -16.84 24.50 -13.07
CA ILE A 655 -15.42 24.60 -12.68
C ILE A 655 -14.99 23.44 -11.75
N LEU A 656 -15.91 22.98 -10.90
CA LEU A 656 -15.74 21.77 -10.09
C LEU A 656 -16.54 20.62 -10.71
N PRO A 657 -15.96 19.43 -10.92
CA PRO A 657 -16.68 18.24 -11.38
C PRO A 657 -17.58 17.69 -10.28
N LEU A 658 -18.74 18.31 -10.14
CA LEU A 658 -19.78 17.96 -9.18
C LEU A 658 -20.87 17.17 -9.91
N ILE A 659 -21.19 15.98 -9.40
CA ILE A 659 -22.53 15.43 -9.58
C ILE A 659 -23.42 16.29 -8.68
N ASN A 660 -24.35 17.04 -9.29
CA ASN A 660 -25.35 17.89 -8.61
C ASN A 660 -26.74 17.25 -8.58
N ASN A 661 -26.89 16.04 -9.11
CA ASN A 661 -28.15 15.34 -9.27
C ASN A 661 -28.05 13.94 -8.65
N GLU A 662 -28.92 13.67 -7.67
CA GLU A 662 -28.92 12.44 -6.89
C GLU A 662 -29.25 11.20 -7.74
N HIS A 663 -30.21 11.29 -8.67
CA HIS A 663 -30.54 10.20 -9.59
C HIS A 663 -29.32 9.79 -10.45
N LYS A 664 -28.54 10.76 -10.94
CA LYS A 664 -27.27 10.49 -11.66
C LYS A 664 -26.25 9.76 -10.78
N PHE A 665 -26.16 10.09 -9.49
CA PHE A 665 -25.31 9.34 -8.55
C PHE A 665 -25.78 7.89 -8.40
N PHE A 666 -27.07 7.64 -8.19
CA PHE A 666 -27.60 6.29 -8.04
C PHE A 666 -27.43 5.43 -9.31
N GLN A 667 -27.57 6.02 -10.50
CA GLN A 667 -27.23 5.34 -11.76
C GLN A 667 -25.75 4.94 -11.80
N LEU A 668 -24.84 5.89 -11.55
CA LEU A 668 -23.39 5.65 -11.54
C LEU A 668 -22.99 4.59 -10.48
N ARG A 669 -23.64 4.60 -9.31
CA ARG A 669 -23.47 3.57 -8.27
C ARG A 669 -23.89 2.20 -8.77
N LYS A 670 -25.08 2.09 -9.39
CA LYS A 670 -25.60 0.84 -9.97
C LYS A 670 -24.67 0.26 -11.04
N GLU A 671 -24.07 1.13 -11.87
CA GLU A 671 -23.08 0.75 -12.88
C GLU A 671 -21.77 0.21 -12.24
N HIS A 672 -21.18 0.95 -11.29
CA HIS A 672 -19.95 0.53 -10.62
C HIS A 672 -20.11 -0.66 -9.68
N MET A 673 -21.30 -0.89 -9.10
CA MET A 673 -21.60 -2.07 -8.28
C MET A 673 -21.67 -3.37 -9.10
N LYS A 674 -22.02 -3.30 -10.40
CA LYS A 674 -21.98 -4.47 -11.29
C LYS A 674 -20.56 -4.93 -11.63
N GLN A 675 -19.64 -3.99 -11.77
CA GLN A 675 -18.23 -4.30 -12.09
C GLN A 675 -17.57 -5.09 -10.95
N PRO A 676 -16.84 -6.18 -11.23
CA PRO A 676 -16.12 -6.91 -10.20
C PRO A 676 -15.00 -6.06 -9.57
N THR A 677 -14.57 -6.45 -8.37
CA THR A 677 -13.34 -5.91 -7.75
C THR A 677 -12.13 -6.75 -8.19
N ALA A 678 -10.93 -6.20 -8.04
CA ALA A 678 -9.70 -6.97 -8.31
C ALA A 678 -9.59 -8.23 -7.43
N GLN A 679 -10.05 -8.17 -6.18
CA GLN A 679 -10.03 -9.31 -5.25
C GLN A 679 -11.05 -10.37 -5.65
N HIS A 680 -12.26 -9.96 -6.03
CA HIS A 680 -13.28 -10.87 -6.55
C HIS A 680 -12.81 -11.56 -7.84
N SER A 681 -12.29 -10.81 -8.82
CA SER A 681 -11.72 -11.41 -10.05
C SER A 681 -10.56 -12.37 -9.77
N GLN A 682 -9.75 -12.14 -8.74
CA GLN A 682 -8.69 -13.09 -8.33
C GLN A 682 -9.23 -14.36 -7.68
N VAL A 683 -10.34 -14.27 -6.93
CA VAL A 683 -11.03 -15.44 -6.36
C VAL A 683 -11.63 -16.30 -7.47
N GLU A 684 -12.45 -15.71 -8.35
CA GLU A 684 -13.08 -16.45 -9.46
C GLU A 684 -12.03 -17.09 -10.39
N ALA A 685 -10.93 -16.38 -10.69
CA ALA A 685 -9.85 -16.91 -11.51
C ALA A 685 -9.11 -18.10 -10.87
N ARG A 686 -9.02 -18.18 -9.53
CA ARG A 686 -8.45 -19.34 -8.83
C ARG A 686 -9.39 -20.55 -8.89
N ILE A 687 -10.70 -20.32 -8.67
CA ILE A 687 -11.72 -21.38 -8.73
C ILE A 687 -11.76 -22.00 -10.14
N ALA A 688 -11.87 -21.17 -11.18
CA ALA A 688 -11.90 -21.63 -12.57
C ALA A 688 -10.63 -22.42 -12.97
N LEU A 689 -9.45 -22.02 -12.48
CA LEU A 689 -8.20 -22.73 -12.71
C LEU A 689 -8.20 -24.12 -12.03
N PHE A 690 -8.79 -24.26 -10.84
CA PHE A 690 -8.92 -25.54 -10.16
C PHE A 690 -9.90 -26.48 -10.88
N GLU A 691 -11.06 -25.98 -11.27
CA GLU A 691 -12.06 -26.74 -12.04
C GLU A 691 -11.46 -27.26 -13.36
N GLN A 692 -10.72 -26.41 -14.09
CA GLN A 692 -10.02 -26.84 -15.32
C GLN A 692 -8.98 -27.93 -15.05
N ASN A 693 -8.15 -27.79 -14.00
CA ASN A 693 -7.15 -28.80 -13.66
C ASN A 693 -7.79 -30.15 -13.26
N ASN A 694 -8.95 -30.16 -12.60
CA ASN A 694 -9.64 -31.42 -12.30
C ASN A 694 -10.15 -32.11 -13.58
N ILE A 695 -10.70 -31.36 -14.53
CA ILE A 695 -11.15 -31.91 -15.82
C ILE A 695 -9.97 -32.50 -16.61
N ASP A 696 -8.85 -31.77 -16.72
CA ASP A 696 -7.66 -32.25 -17.43
C ASP A 696 -7.11 -33.56 -16.81
N ASN A 697 -7.11 -33.70 -15.47
CA ASN A 697 -6.69 -34.96 -14.81
C ASN A 697 -7.66 -36.12 -15.08
N ILE A 698 -8.98 -35.88 -15.04
CA ILE A 698 -9.98 -36.92 -15.37
C ILE A 698 -9.81 -37.43 -16.81
N VAL A 699 -9.44 -36.55 -17.75
CA VAL A 699 -9.19 -36.93 -19.14
C VAL A 699 -7.85 -37.69 -19.30
N GLU A 700 -6.82 -37.35 -18.53
CA GLU A 700 -5.56 -38.12 -18.51
C GLU A 700 -5.74 -39.53 -17.88
N ASP A 701 -6.58 -39.68 -16.85
CA ASP A 701 -6.84 -40.97 -16.18
C ASP A 701 -7.71 -41.95 -17.01
N ILE A 702 -8.41 -41.49 -18.06
CA ILE A 702 -9.30 -42.32 -18.89
C ILE A 702 -8.58 -42.95 -20.11
N ILE A 703 -7.36 -42.50 -20.44
CA ILE A 703 -6.61 -42.99 -21.62
C ILE A 703 -5.52 -43.98 -21.19
N PRO A 704 -5.62 -45.28 -21.53
CA PRO A 704 -4.51 -46.21 -21.33
C PRO A 704 -3.28 -45.78 -22.14
N MET A 705 -2.09 -45.92 -21.55
CA MET A 705 -0.83 -45.53 -22.20
C MET A 705 -0.47 -46.46 -23.38
N GLU A 706 -1.00 -46.19 -24.58
CA GLU A 706 -0.41 -46.67 -25.84
C GLU A 706 -0.36 -45.59 -26.94
N SER A 707 0.84 -45.46 -27.52
CA SER A 707 1.18 -44.77 -28.77
C SER A 707 0.69 -43.33 -29.01
N THR A 708 1.66 -42.43 -28.97
CA THR A 708 1.80 -41.22 -29.82
C THR A 708 0.68 -40.92 -30.84
N THR A 709 -0.08 -39.84 -30.62
CA THR A 709 -0.53 -38.97 -31.71
C THR A 709 -0.64 -37.50 -31.27
N THR A 710 -0.17 -36.60 -32.12
CA THR A 710 -0.04 -35.17 -31.82
C THR A 710 -1.38 -34.43 -31.90
N ASN A 711 -2.11 -34.37 -30.78
CA ASN A 711 -3.29 -33.50 -30.71
C ASN A 711 -2.87 -32.03 -30.51
N LYS A 712 -3.06 -31.22 -31.57
CA LYS A 712 -2.81 -29.78 -31.58
C LYS A 712 -3.76 -29.06 -30.61
N ARG A 713 -3.34 -28.85 -29.36
CA ARG A 713 -3.98 -27.85 -28.47
C ARG A 713 -4.00 -26.51 -29.21
N LYS A 714 -5.20 -25.93 -29.41
CA LYS A 714 -5.37 -24.53 -29.81
C LYS A 714 -4.91 -23.62 -28.66
N THR A 715 -3.61 -23.38 -28.57
CA THR A 715 -3.05 -22.35 -27.69
C THR A 715 -3.44 -20.99 -28.24
N ASN A 716 -4.15 -20.19 -27.45
CA ASN A 716 -4.26 -18.76 -27.72
C ASN A 716 -2.85 -18.17 -27.75
N ASN A 717 -2.40 -17.72 -28.92
CA ASN A 717 -1.05 -17.17 -29.12
C ASN A 717 -0.84 -15.87 -28.34
N VAL A 718 -0.47 -16.02 -27.06
CA VAL A 718 0.30 -15.01 -26.35
C VAL A 718 1.76 -15.22 -26.77
N PRO A 719 2.45 -14.22 -27.35
CA PRO A 719 3.84 -14.40 -27.77
C PRO A 719 4.72 -14.76 -26.56
N ASP A 720 5.54 -15.80 -26.72
CA ASP A 720 6.34 -16.40 -25.64
C ASP A 720 7.32 -15.40 -25.02
N LYS A 721 7.22 -15.19 -23.71
CA LYS A 721 7.92 -14.10 -23.00
C LYS A 721 9.14 -14.62 -22.25
N VAL A 722 10.34 -14.23 -22.69
CA VAL A 722 11.55 -14.36 -21.84
C VAL A 722 11.58 -13.22 -20.83
N ILE A 723 11.13 -13.54 -19.61
CA ILE A 723 11.05 -12.57 -18.50
C ILE A 723 12.41 -12.50 -17.78
N ILE A 724 13.06 -11.34 -17.84
CA ILE A 724 14.36 -11.10 -17.21
C ILE A 724 14.27 -9.93 -16.23
N HIS A 725 14.06 -10.27 -14.97
CA HIS A 725 14.09 -9.30 -13.88
C HIS A 725 15.52 -8.82 -13.58
N TYR A 726 15.91 -7.76 -14.28
CA TYR A 726 17.07 -6.94 -13.96
C TYR A 726 16.66 -5.67 -13.21
N THR A 727 17.51 -5.18 -12.31
CA THR A 727 17.26 -4.03 -11.43
C THR A 727 18.28 -2.94 -11.69
N HIS A 728 17.81 -1.74 -12.03
CA HIS A 728 18.65 -0.56 -12.28
C HIS A 728 18.19 0.65 -11.47
N GLU A 729 18.97 1.72 -11.45
CA GLU A 729 18.56 2.96 -10.79
C GLU A 729 17.39 3.62 -11.51
N LYS A 730 16.49 4.22 -10.73
CA LYS A 730 15.25 4.80 -11.24
C LYS A 730 15.46 5.98 -12.20
N ARG A 731 16.57 6.70 -12.06
CA ARG A 731 16.99 7.79 -12.97
C ARG A 731 17.24 7.34 -14.42
N PHE A 732 17.33 6.04 -14.68
CA PHE A 732 17.50 5.47 -16.03
C PHE A 732 16.13 5.09 -16.63
N THR A 733 15.26 6.08 -16.82
CA THR A 733 13.87 5.87 -17.26
C THR A 733 13.75 5.33 -18.68
N THR A 734 14.67 5.71 -19.58
CA THR A 734 14.74 5.22 -20.97
C THR A 734 15.31 3.80 -21.06
N MET A 735 16.19 3.43 -20.13
CA MET A 735 17.06 2.25 -20.19
C MET A 735 16.32 0.92 -20.38
N LYS A 736 15.06 0.84 -19.96
CA LYS A 736 14.19 -0.31 -20.27
C LYS A 736 13.92 -0.47 -21.77
N LYS A 737 13.65 0.62 -22.48
CA LYS A 737 13.50 0.65 -23.95
C LYS A 737 14.84 0.35 -24.60
N ASP A 738 15.90 1.00 -24.13
CA ASP A 738 17.24 0.87 -24.71
C ASP A 738 17.77 -0.57 -24.57
N MET A 739 17.57 -1.23 -23.42
CA MET A 739 17.87 -2.66 -23.23
C MET A 739 17.02 -3.59 -24.10
N HIS A 740 15.76 -3.24 -24.39
CA HIS A 740 14.91 -4.01 -25.30
C HIS A 740 15.45 -3.93 -26.73
N THR A 741 15.77 -2.73 -27.20
CA THR A 741 16.34 -2.50 -28.52
C THR A 741 17.74 -3.12 -28.68
N ILE A 742 18.56 -3.14 -27.63
CA ILE A 742 19.83 -3.88 -27.64
C ILE A 742 19.60 -5.39 -27.77
N PHE A 743 18.60 -5.93 -27.07
CA PHE A 743 18.24 -7.35 -27.19
C PHE A 743 17.76 -7.69 -28.60
N GLU A 744 16.81 -6.93 -29.15
CA GLU A 744 16.30 -7.08 -30.52
C GLU A 744 17.46 -7.07 -31.55
N LYS A 745 18.32 -6.04 -31.52
CA LYS A 745 19.47 -5.93 -32.43
C LYS A 745 20.53 -7.03 -32.28
N SER A 746 20.70 -7.58 -31.07
CA SER A 746 21.71 -8.62 -30.82
C SER A 746 21.25 -10.02 -31.24
N PHE A 747 19.94 -10.22 -31.39
CA PHE A 747 19.32 -11.52 -31.71
C PHE A 747 18.45 -11.46 -32.98
N GLU A 748 18.59 -10.41 -33.78
CA GLU A 748 17.93 -10.21 -35.06
C GLU A 748 18.19 -11.38 -36.03
N GLY A 749 17.12 -11.89 -36.65
CA GLY A 749 17.18 -13.04 -37.55
C GLY A 749 17.41 -14.40 -36.87
N TYR A 750 17.32 -14.48 -35.53
CA TYR A 750 17.52 -15.71 -34.77
C TYR A 750 16.19 -16.40 -34.36
N GLY A 751 15.04 -15.98 -34.89
CA GLY A 751 13.73 -16.52 -34.52
C GLY A 751 13.29 -16.12 -33.10
N LEU A 752 13.85 -15.01 -32.60
CA LEU A 752 13.58 -14.46 -31.27
C LEU A 752 12.77 -13.16 -31.34
N GLU A 753 12.22 -12.80 -32.49
CA GLU A 753 11.42 -11.57 -32.69
C GLU A 753 10.13 -11.57 -31.85
N ALA A 754 9.57 -12.75 -31.56
CA ALA A 754 8.43 -12.91 -30.65
C ALA A 754 8.80 -12.75 -29.16
N VAL A 755 10.09 -12.78 -28.81
CA VAL A 755 10.58 -12.93 -27.44
C VAL A 755 10.72 -11.58 -26.74
N ARG A 756 9.73 -11.25 -25.90
CA ARG A 756 9.64 -9.93 -25.26
C ARG A 756 10.45 -9.80 -23.95
N LEU A 757 11.53 -9.01 -23.97
CA LEU A 757 12.36 -8.73 -22.79
C LEU A 757 11.63 -7.83 -21.76
N ILE A 758 11.23 -8.39 -20.61
CA ILE A 758 10.60 -7.60 -19.54
C ILE A 758 11.62 -7.15 -18.48
N VAL A 759 12.27 -5.99 -18.71
CA VAL A 759 13.02 -5.30 -17.65
C VAL A 759 12.04 -4.75 -16.61
N GLY A 760 12.24 -5.13 -15.34
CA GLY A 760 11.36 -4.76 -14.23
C GLY A 760 11.95 -3.63 -13.38
N HIS A 761 11.20 -2.54 -13.20
CA HIS A 761 11.60 -1.51 -12.25
C HIS A 761 11.53 -2.06 -10.83
N ARG A 762 12.68 -2.29 -10.21
CA ARG A 762 12.74 -2.39 -8.74
C ARG A 762 12.92 -0.98 -8.22
N ASN A 763 11.92 -0.47 -7.49
CA ASN A 763 12.07 0.78 -6.76
C ASN A 763 13.36 0.71 -5.94
N SER A 764 14.25 1.68 -6.16
CA SER A 764 15.50 1.78 -5.41
C SER A 764 15.17 1.91 -3.93
N PRO A 765 15.98 1.36 -3.00
CA PRO A 765 15.64 1.42 -1.59
C PRO A 765 15.58 2.87 -1.09
N ASN A 766 14.37 3.29 -0.71
CA ASN A 766 14.07 4.58 -0.08
C ASN A 766 14.88 4.80 1.21
N SER A 767 14.96 6.04 1.71
CA SER A 767 15.66 6.39 2.97
C SER A 767 15.15 5.61 4.19
N GLU A 768 13.91 5.08 4.15
CA GLU A 768 13.41 4.02 5.05
C GLU A 768 14.40 2.88 5.28
N ARG A 769 15.06 2.34 4.24
CA ARG A 769 16.03 1.24 4.43
C ARG A 769 17.33 1.69 5.09
N GLU A 770 17.65 2.98 4.99
CA GLU A 770 18.80 3.56 5.66
C GLU A 770 18.46 3.79 7.15
N LEU A 771 17.24 4.23 7.48
CA LEU A 771 16.81 4.50 8.86
C LEU A 771 16.30 3.26 9.62
N ILE A 772 15.76 2.25 8.92
CA ILE A 772 15.02 1.13 9.53
C ILE A 772 15.75 -0.20 9.27
N HIS A 773 16.55 -0.61 10.25
CA HIS A 773 17.16 -1.94 10.26
C HIS A 773 16.14 -3.01 10.69
N LYS A 774 15.53 -3.70 9.71
CA LYS A 774 14.60 -4.84 9.91
C LYS A 774 15.28 -6.21 9.83
N ARG A 775 16.42 -6.32 9.14
CA ARG A 775 17.06 -7.59 8.77
C ARG A 775 18.31 -7.85 9.61
N PRO A 776 18.47 -9.05 10.22
CA PRO A 776 19.72 -9.45 10.88
C PRO A 776 20.94 -9.49 9.94
N PRO A 777 22.17 -9.40 10.48
CA PRO A 777 23.40 -9.60 9.69
C PRO A 777 23.41 -10.96 8.98
N LEU A 778 24.02 -11.02 7.79
CA LEU A 778 23.91 -12.17 6.90
C LEU A 778 24.42 -13.47 7.55
N LYS A 779 25.47 -13.40 8.38
CA LYS A 779 26.05 -14.53 9.13
C LYS A 779 25.06 -15.32 10.01
N TYR A 780 23.95 -14.71 10.45
CA TYR A 780 22.91 -15.40 11.21
C TYR A 780 21.89 -16.11 10.29
N LEU A 781 21.82 -15.70 9.01
CA LEU A 781 20.80 -16.12 8.06
C LEU A 781 21.31 -17.14 7.03
N THR A 782 22.62 -17.29 6.87
CA THR A 782 23.25 -18.12 5.84
C THR A 782 24.29 -19.08 6.39
N LEU A 783 24.59 -20.12 5.60
CA LEU A 783 25.64 -21.11 5.84
C LEU A 783 27.06 -20.58 5.57
N LYS A 784 27.19 -19.49 4.79
CA LYS A 784 28.47 -18.84 4.52
C LYS A 784 28.77 -17.85 5.66
N GLN A 785 29.89 -18.08 6.34
CA GLN A 785 30.52 -17.14 7.26
C GLN A 785 31.18 -16.00 6.47
#